data_AF-A0A7J4IK12-F1
#
_entry.id   AF-A0A7J4IK12-F1
#
_cell.length_a   1.000
_cell.length_b   1.000
_cell.length_c   1.000
_cell.angle_alpha   90.00
_cell.angle_beta   90.00
_cell.angle_gamma   90.00
#
_symmetry.space_group_name_H-M   'P 1'
#
loop_
_entity.id
_entity.type
_entity.pdbx_description
1 polymer ?
#
loop_
_entity_poly.entity_id
_entity_poly.type
_entity_poly.pdbx_seq_one_letter_code
_entity_poly.pdbx_strand_id
1 'polypeptide(L)'
;MFAMVTVRLIAALGLLLLLVSLAPAAASDDEYGIMHPDAAQLAAWNAAYGRAPAVEADPVRLRAVAAPNGSQDLLPYLDYVPVERNQGRAGNCWAWAGTGVLEVAHAVQDGVRDRLSVEYLDANYRPTTAGLRWAGDGGVLGDLASFYASTGTAVPWSNANAGYSDGVQWCVDNGRSFVPAYAIGMDPHYRIASIEAERVVTRHVGREQAIANIKAVLDRDRAVWFAYYLPNATAWQAFYGFWGAGTENGSVWNPDPWVNAPYDVEGGAGGHAVLCVGYDDTDPNNRYWVMLNSWGARPGRPHGLFRVSMDLDYDATVGLFDQDAAAMLWMTEKVAFAPSALPTPRAIEALPCVITEPGSYYLVRDQAGLAAPRAVEIRASDVVLNGSGHTVSAASGTGQYGVLAYNSGGLSNVTVTDLVLEGWDEGAAFYGVDGGGITGCRIAGSAFAGLSLDGGARNGSVRGCELTGNGIGVLVRNSGNATLERNEITGSVTAGISLYASGGNRIVDNRLVNDVNVRFGGAILPNAWNGSEGPGPNVVGGPRTGGNYWGAPGLTGWSDTHWDENRDGFTDGPYDLFGDGGNVDRLPLVYYVSSAPPVIPGGTGRPADLDGDGWCEDVNGNGRADFADVTLFFGETDWIAANEPLRLFDYNGNGRLDFQDTILLFNLI
;
A
#
# COMPACT_ATOMS: atom_id res chain seq x y z
N MET A 1 17.45 77.65 -24.22
CA MET A 1 18.81 77.25 -23.84
C MET A 1 18.87 77.21 -22.32
N PHE A 2 18.81 75.98 -21.79
CA PHE A 2 19.29 75.45 -20.50
C PHE A 2 19.12 76.19 -19.14
N ALA A 3 18.55 75.39 -18.20
CA ALA A 3 18.62 75.38 -16.72
C ALA A 3 17.96 76.57 -15.99
N MET A 4 17.20 76.42 -14.89
CA MET A 4 17.14 75.43 -13.81
C MET A 4 15.85 75.68 -12.98
N VAL A 5 15.36 74.71 -12.21
CA VAL A 5 14.69 74.79 -10.87
C VAL A 5 13.64 73.67 -10.64
N THR A 6 14.13 72.59 -10.02
CA THR A 6 13.70 71.92 -8.77
C THR A 6 12.22 71.72 -8.36
N VAL A 7 11.84 70.42 -8.26
CA VAL A 7 11.05 69.70 -7.21
C VAL A 7 9.58 70.07 -6.96
N ARG A 8 8.68 69.11 -7.24
CA ARG A 8 7.61 68.58 -6.35
C ARG A 8 6.84 67.43 -7.03
N LEU A 9 7.06 66.20 -6.57
CA LEU A 9 6.16 65.07 -6.72
C LEU A 9 5.71 64.70 -5.29
N ILE A 10 4.41 64.76 -5.01
CA ILE A 10 3.61 63.99 -4.03
C ILE A 10 2.26 64.72 -3.87
N ALA A 11 1.19 63.93 -3.84
CA ALA A 11 -0.21 64.26 -3.54
C ALA A 11 -1.11 64.69 -4.70
N ALA A 12 -1.62 63.70 -5.46
CA ALA A 12 -3.01 63.67 -5.94
C ALA A 12 -3.31 62.32 -6.64
N LEU A 13 -3.39 61.23 -5.88
CA LEU A 13 -4.09 60.01 -6.31
C LEU A 13 -4.63 59.31 -5.07
N GLY A 14 -5.80 59.77 -4.64
CA GLY A 14 -6.58 59.18 -3.57
C GLY A 14 -8.05 59.33 -3.92
N LEU A 15 -8.79 58.23 -3.79
CA LEU A 15 -10.24 58.15 -3.84
C LEU A 15 -10.91 58.12 -5.23
N LEU A 16 -10.71 57.01 -5.95
CA LEU A 16 -11.79 56.41 -6.74
C LEU A 16 -11.89 54.93 -6.34
N LEU A 17 -12.39 54.71 -5.12
CA LEU A 17 -12.68 53.38 -4.58
C LEU A 17 -14.07 52.93 -5.06
N LEU A 18 -14.06 51.74 -5.68
CA LEU A 18 -15.03 50.66 -5.51
C LEU A 18 -16.53 51.02 -5.52
N LEU A 19 -17.13 50.88 -6.70
CA LEU A 19 -18.46 50.32 -6.89
C LEU A 19 -18.45 49.52 -8.21
N VAL A 20 -17.58 48.51 -8.28
CA VAL A 20 -17.79 47.41 -9.21
C VAL A 20 -18.63 46.41 -8.43
N SER A 21 -19.88 46.26 -8.85
CA SER A 21 -20.79 45.23 -8.40
C SER A 21 -20.09 43.88 -8.46
N LEU A 22 -19.79 43.31 -7.29
CA LEU A 22 -19.50 41.88 -7.14
C LEU A 22 -20.82 41.13 -7.30
N ALA A 23 -21.32 41.05 -8.54
CA ALA A 23 -22.10 39.89 -8.93
C ALA A 23 -21.06 38.78 -9.20
N PRO A 24 -21.18 37.59 -8.59
CA PRO A 24 -20.34 36.48 -8.97
C PRO A 24 -20.56 36.25 -10.48
N ALA A 25 -19.46 36.19 -11.24
CA ALA A 25 -19.54 35.78 -12.64
C ALA A 25 -20.22 34.41 -12.67
N ALA A 26 -21.41 34.33 -13.28
CA ALA A 26 -22.04 33.07 -13.58
C ALA A 26 -21.03 32.25 -14.38
N ALA A 27 -20.72 31.03 -13.93
CA ALA A 27 -19.97 30.09 -14.75
C ALA A 27 -20.73 29.94 -16.09
N SER A 28 -20.05 30.16 -17.21
CA SER A 28 -20.64 29.94 -18.52
C SER A 28 -21.02 28.47 -18.68
N ASP A 29 -22.17 28.17 -19.32
CA ASP A 29 -22.64 26.81 -19.67
C ASP A 29 -21.54 25.91 -20.27
N ASP A 30 -20.53 26.52 -20.88
CA ASP A 30 -19.44 25.89 -21.60
C ASP A 30 -18.41 25.13 -20.75
N GLU A 31 -18.40 25.24 -19.42
CA GLU A 31 -17.37 24.57 -18.57
C GLU A 31 -17.82 23.21 -18.03
N TYR A 32 -19.12 23.04 -17.75
CA TYR A 32 -19.65 21.88 -17.03
C TYR A 32 -20.50 21.00 -17.94
N GLY A 33 -19.91 19.93 -18.45
CA GLY A 33 -20.60 18.94 -19.26
C GLY A 33 -21.78 18.31 -18.50
N ILE A 34 -22.94 18.29 -19.16
CA ILE A 34 -24.14 17.56 -18.75
C ILE A 34 -24.61 16.65 -19.88
N MET A 35 -25.50 15.72 -19.57
CA MET A 35 -26.17 14.90 -20.58
C MET A 35 -27.35 15.67 -21.18
N HIS A 36 -27.54 15.55 -22.50
CA HIS A 36 -28.64 16.16 -23.22
C HIS A 36 -29.51 15.10 -23.92
N PRO A 37 -30.15 14.18 -23.16
CA PRO A 37 -30.99 13.18 -23.79
C PRO A 37 -32.20 13.86 -24.43
N ASP A 38 -32.54 13.46 -25.65
CA ASP A 38 -33.85 13.77 -26.19
C ASP A 38 -34.95 13.02 -25.42
N ALA A 39 -36.21 13.35 -25.71
CA ALA A 39 -37.35 12.78 -25.02
C ALA A 39 -37.47 11.24 -25.19
N ALA A 40 -37.02 10.69 -26.32
CA ALA A 40 -37.04 9.26 -26.58
C ALA A 40 -35.90 8.54 -25.84
N GLN A 41 -34.71 9.13 -25.82
CA GLN A 41 -33.55 8.65 -25.06
C GLN A 41 -33.87 8.62 -23.56
N LEU A 42 -34.44 9.70 -23.01
CA LEU A 42 -34.78 9.77 -21.59
C LEU A 42 -35.88 8.77 -21.21
N ALA A 43 -36.87 8.54 -22.08
CA ALA A 43 -37.87 7.49 -21.89
C ALA A 43 -37.23 6.09 -21.91
N ALA A 44 -36.28 5.83 -22.81
CA ALA A 44 -35.58 4.55 -22.89
C ALA A 44 -34.72 4.28 -21.63
N TRP A 45 -34.03 5.30 -21.13
CA TRP A 45 -33.25 5.25 -19.89
C TRP A 45 -34.14 4.96 -18.67
N ASN A 46 -35.28 5.64 -18.55
CA ASN A 46 -36.26 5.36 -17.49
C ASN A 46 -36.83 3.93 -17.58
N ALA A 47 -37.13 3.46 -18.79
CA ALA A 47 -37.57 2.10 -18.99
C ALA A 47 -36.49 1.07 -18.63
N ALA A 48 -35.21 1.37 -18.88
CA ALA A 48 -34.08 0.53 -18.47
C ALA A 48 -33.93 0.50 -16.94
N TYR A 49 -34.03 1.66 -16.27
CA TYR A 49 -34.06 1.77 -14.82
C TYR A 49 -35.18 0.92 -14.18
N GLY A 50 -36.40 0.98 -14.73
CA GLY A 50 -37.53 0.18 -14.26
C GLY A 50 -37.36 -1.34 -14.48
N ARG A 51 -36.52 -1.76 -15.43
CA ARG A 51 -36.20 -3.17 -15.70
C ARG A 51 -35.01 -3.69 -14.90
N ALA A 52 -34.10 -2.83 -14.44
CA ALA A 52 -32.94 -3.24 -13.66
C ALA A 52 -33.38 -3.97 -12.38
N PRO A 53 -32.73 -5.08 -11.99
CA PRO A 53 -33.08 -5.81 -10.77
C PRO A 53 -33.04 -4.89 -9.54
N ALA A 54 -33.94 -5.10 -8.59
CA ALA A 54 -33.89 -4.40 -7.32
C ALA A 54 -32.74 -4.97 -6.47
N VAL A 55 -32.02 -4.10 -5.76
CA VAL A 55 -31.01 -4.55 -4.77
C VAL A 55 -31.68 -5.51 -3.78
N GLU A 56 -31.13 -6.72 -3.66
CA GLU A 56 -31.64 -7.71 -2.72
C GLU A 56 -31.43 -7.25 -1.27
N ALA A 57 -32.53 -7.17 -0.51
CA ALA A 57 -32.47 -6.94 0.92
C ALA A 57 -32.06 -8.26 1.61
N ASP A 58 -30.78 -8.44 1.90
CA ASP A 58 -30.32 -9.57 2.73
C ASP A 58 -30.71 -9.32 4.21
N PRO A 59 -31.62 -10.12 4.81
CA PRO A 59 -32.11 -9.89 6.16
C PRO A 59 -31.05 -10.10 7.27
N VAL A 60 -29.88 -10.67 6.96
CA VAL A 60 -28.90 -11.11 7.97
C VAL A 60 -27.91 -10.01 8.40
N ARG A 61 -27.78 -8.92 7.63
CA ARG A 61 -26.81 -7.83 7.91
C ARG A 61 -27.43 -6.43 7.98
N LEU A 62 -28.68 -6.29 8.42
CA LEU A 62 -29.09 -5.01 9.01
C LEU A 62 -28.24 -4.82 10.28
N ARG A 63 -27.45 -3.75 10.35
CA ARG A 63 -26.73 -3.37 11.59
C ARG A 63 -27.66 -3.62 12.77
N ALA A 64 -27.19 -4.38 13.76
CA ALA A 64 -27.88 -4.53 15.03
C ALA A 64 -28.27 -3.12 15.49
N VAL A 65 -29.57 -2.86 15.53
CA VAL A 65 -30.27 -1.59 15.79
C VAL A 65 -29.45 -0.62 16.66
N ALA A 66 -28.52 0.10 16.03
CA ALA A 66 -27.97 1.34 16.56
C ALA A 66 -28.84 2.48 16.03
N ALA A 67 -28.82 3.62 16.71
CA ALA A 67 -29.77 4.72 16.57
C ALA A 67 -30.30 4.95 15.13
N PRO A 68 -31.60 5.32 14.96
CA PRO A 68 -32.20 5.53 13.63
C PRO A 68 -31.44 6.54 12.75
N ASN A 69 -30.61 7.37 13.39
CA ASN A 69 -29.76 8.39 12.81
C ASN A 69 -28.28 8.07 13.06
N GLY A 70 -27.41 8.41 12.11
CA GLY A 70 -25.97 8.21 12.14
C GLY A 70 -25.29 8.79 10.90
N SER A 71 -24.11 8.28 10.57
CA SER A 71 -23.40 8.65 9.36
C SER A 71 -22.67 7.45 8.77
N GLN A 72 -22.37 7.54 7.48
CA GLN A 72 -21.55 6.57 6.75
C GLN A 72 -20.71 7.36 5.74
N ASP A 73 -19.44 6.99 5.62
CA ASP A 73 -18.49 7.63 4.71
C ASP A 73 -17.69 6.57 3.96
N LEU A 74 -17.93 6.49 2.65
CA LEU A 74 -17.24 5.60 1.71
C LEU A 74 -16.17 6.35 0.92
N LEU A 75 -16.01 7.66 1.10
CA LEU A 75 -14.96 8.42 0.45
C LEU A 75 -13.55 7.86 0.71
N PRO A 76 -13.21 7.30 1.89
CA PRO A 76 -11.92 6.67 2.13
C PRO A 76 -11.61 5.44 1.27
N TYR A 77 -12.58 4.88 0.55
CA TYR A 77 -12.36 3.78 -0.40
C TYR A 77 -11.95 4.27 -1.80
N LEU A 78 -12.01 5.58 -2.06
CA LEU A 78 -11.64 6.19 -3.34
C LEU A 78 -10.30 6.94 -3.21
N ASP A 79 -9.26 6.47 -3.88
CA ASP A 79 -8.07 7.28 -4.11
C ASP A 79 -8.30 8.15 -5.34
N TYR A 80 -8.56 9.44 -5.19
CA TYR A 80 -8.75 10.35 -6.31
C TYR A 80 -8.10 11.70 -6.06
N VAL A 81 -7.69 12.36 -7.14
CA VAL A 81 -7.23 13.75 -7.10
C VAL A 81 -8.41 14.65 -7.47
N PRO A 82 -8.93 15.48 -6.54
CA PRO A 82 -10.15 16.25 -6.78
C PRO A 82 -10.14 17.12 -8.03
N VAL A 83 -9.00 17.77 -8.35
CA VAL A 83 -8.87 18.59 -9.57
C VAL A 83 -8.88 17.78 -10.87
N GLU A 84 -8.48 16.51 -10.83
CA GLU A 84 -8.41 15.62 -11.99
C GLU A 84 -9.69 14.83 -12.20
N ARG A 85 -10.56 14.74 -11.19
CA ARG A 85 -11.92 14.20 -11.33
C ARG A 85 -12.83 15.23 -12.02
N ASN A 86 -12.50 15.54 -13.27
CA ASN A 86 -13.12 16.59 -14.05
C ASN A 86 -13.41 16.10 -15.47
N GLN A 87 -14.70 15.93 -15.77
CA GLN A 87 -15.18 15.49 -17.08
C GLN A 87 -15.06 16.58 -18.15
N GLY A 88 -14.81 17.83 -17.78
CA GLY A 88 -14.81 18.98 -18.69
C GLY A 88 -16.15 19.10 -19.41
N ARG A 89 -16.10 19.20 -20.74
CA ARG A 89 -17.26 19.46 -21.61
C ARG A 89 -18.03 18.20 -22.02
N ALA A 90 -17.54 17.01 -21.71
CA ALA A 90 -18.20 15.77 -22.10
C ALA A 90 -19.41 15.48 -21.21
N GLY A 91 -20.49 14.96 -21.78
CA GLY A 91 -21.66 14.48 -21.05
C GLY A 91 -21.49 13.06 -20.48
N ASN A 92 -20.27 12.64 -20.13
CA ASN A 92 -19.94 11.28 -19.65
C ASN A 92 -19.98 11.16 -18.11
N CYS A 93 -20.67 12.05 -17.40
CA CYS A 93 -20.83 11.99 -15.94
C CYS A 93 -21.35 10.64 -15.43
N TRP A 94 -22.20 9.98 -16.23
CA TRP A 94 -22.69 8.63 -15.95
C TRP A 94 -21.55 7.61 -15.82
N ALA A 95 -20.51 7.72 -16.67
CA ALA A 95 -19.34 6.87 -16.66
C ALA A 95 -18.43 7.18 -15.46
N TRP A 96 -18.24 8.46 -15.13
CA TRP A 96 -17.48 8.87 -13.94
C TRP A 96 -18.11 8.42 -12.63
N ALA A 97 -19.43 8.57 -12.50
CA ALA A 97 -20.15 8.12 -11.32
C ALA A 97 -20.17 6.59 -11.23
N GLY A 98 -20.41 5.87 -12.35
CA GLY A 98 -20.44 4.41 -12.32
C GLY A 98 -19.06 3.80 -12.08
N THR A 99 -18.02 4.35 -12.70
CA THR A 99 -16.62 3.97 -12.41
C THR A 99 -16.28 4.17 -10.93
N GLY A 100 -16.82 5.20 -10.28
CA GLY A 100 -16.67 5.38 -8.84
C GLY A 100 -17.39 4.33 -7.99
N VAL A 101 -18.53 3.80 -8.45
CA VAL A 101 -19.18 2.65 -7.80
C VAL A 101 -18.30 1.40 -7.93
N LEU A 102 -17.74 1.18 -9.12
CA LEU A 102 -16.82 0.08 -9.41
C LEU A 102 -15.53 0.15 -8.57
N GLU A 103 -14.93 1.34 -8.43
CA GLU A 103 -13.75 1.61 -7.60
C GLU A 103 -14.00 1.29 -6.12
N VAL A 104 -15.12 1.78 -5.55
CA VAL A 104 -15.49 1.45 -4.16
C VAL A 104 -15.69 -0.05 -3.98
N ALA A 105 -16.35 -0.71 -4.93
CA ALA A 105 -16.55 -2.15 -4.87
C ALA A 105 -15.22 -2.92 -4.89
N HIS A 106 -14.26 -2.51 -5.73
CA HIS A 106 -12.95 -3.16 -5.80
C HIS A 106 -12.13 -2.95 -4.51
N ALA A 107 -12.18 -1.75 -3.96
CA ALA A 107 -11.52 -1.42 -2.69
C ALA A 107 -12.08 -2.25 -1.52
N VAL A 108 -13.40 -2.46 -1.49
CA VAL A 108 -14.07 -3.24 -0.44
C VAL A 108 -13.87 -4.74 -0.61
N GLN A 109 -13.93 -5.26 -1.83
CA GLN A 109 -13.82 -6.70 -2.11
C GLN A 109 -12.38 -7.21 -2.05
N ASP A 110 -11.45 -6.46 -2.64
CA ASP A 110 -10.11 -6.94 -2.96
C ASP A 110 -8.99 -6.06 -2.34
N GLY A 111 -9.34 -4.96 -1.67
CA GLY A 111 -8.37 -4.02 -1.10
C GLY A 111 -7.66 -3.16 -2.15
N VAL A 112 -8.15 -3.15 -3.39
CA VAL A 112 -7.54 -2.40 -4.52
C VAL A 112 -8.21 -1.03 -4.65
N ARG A 113 -7.41 0.04 -4.55
CA ARG A 113 -7.89 1.43 -4.60
C ARG A 113 -7.45 2.19 -5.85
N ASP A 114 -6.88 1.49 -6.84
CA ASP A 114 -6.46 2.13 -8.08
C ASP A 114 -7.61 2.87 -8.75
N ARG A 115 -7.32 4.09 -9.20
CA ARG A 115 -8.22 4.85 -10.08
C ARG A 115 -8.43 4.08 -11.36
N LEU A 116 -9.68 3.91 -11.77
CA LEU A 116 -10.03 3.24 -13.00
C LEU A 116 -10.23 4.25 -14.15
N SER A 117 -9.76 3.88 -15.33
CA SER A 117 -9.71 4.75 -16.50
C SER A 117 -11.08 4.94 -17.15
N VAL A 118 -11.67 6.12 -16.96
CA VAL A 118 -12.84 6.56 -17.75
C VAL A 118 -12.45 6.74 -19.23
N GLU A 119 -11.20 7.13 -19.51
CA GLU A 119 -10.68 7.25 -20.90
C GLU A 119 -10.75 5.90 -21.64
N TYR A 120 -10.44 4.79 -20.97
CA TYR A 120 -10.57 3.45 -21.55
C TYR A 120 -12.01 3.15 -21.94
N LEU A 121 -12.98 3.50 -21.08
CA LEU A 121 -14.40 3.39 -21.40
C LEU A 121 -14.72 4.25 -22.61
N ASP A 122 -14.45 5.55 -22.57
CA ASP A 122 -14.83 6.49 -23.62
C ASP A 122 -14.25 6.10 -25.01
N ALA A 123 -12.99 5.69 -25.05
CA ALA A 123 -12.32 5.27 -26.29
C ALA A 123 -12.88 3.96 -26.87
N ASN A 124 -13.33 3.04 -26.02
CA ASN A 124 -13.83 1.72 -26.41
C ASN A 124 -15.37 1.64 -26.46
N TYR A 125 -16.07 2.64 -25.96
CA TYR A 125 -17.53 2.63 -25.90
C TYR A 125 -18.14 2.73 -27.29
N ARG A 126 -19.03 1.80 -27.60
CA ARG A 126 -19.76 1.73 -28.87
C ARG A 126 -21.25 1.69 -28.55
N PRO A 127 -21.94 2.84 -28.48
CA PRO A 127 -23.33 2.89 -28.08
C PRO A 127 -24.20 2.12 -29.08
N THR A 128 -25.13 1.32 -28.56
CA THR A 128 -26.15 0.64 -29.38
C THR A 128 -27.44 1.45 -29.49
N THR A 129 -27.59 2.50 -28.69
CA THR A 129 -28.75 3.39 -28.67
C THR A 129 -28.70 4.36 -29.84
N ALA A 130 -29.79 4.43 -30.60
CA ALA A 130 -29.90 5.38 -31.71
C ALA A 130 -29.71 6.83 -31.22
N GLY A 131 -28.92 7.61 -31.97
CA GLY A 131 -28.64 9.01 -31.66
C GLY A 131 -27.41 9.25 -30.77
N LEU A 132 -26.88 8.23 -30.10
CA LEU A 132 -25.61 8.35 -29.37
C LEU A 132 -24.43 7.97 -30.27
N ARG A 133 -23.36 8.77 -30.25
CA ARG A 133 -22.14 8.57 -31.06
C ARG A 133 -20.97 8.05 -30.22
N TRP A 134 -20.89 8.50 -28.97
CA TRP A 134 -19.82 8.22 -28.02
C TRP A 134 -20.30 8.42 -26.58
N ALA A 135 -19.46 8.12 -25.58
CA ALA A 135 -19.84 8.16 -24.17
C ALA A 135 -20.24 9.56 -23.67
N GLY A 136 -19.68 10.62 -24.28
CA GLY A 136 -19.99 12.00 -23.94
C GLY A 136 -21.34 12.52 -24.43
N ASP A 137 -22.11 11.75 -25.21
CA ASP A 137 -23.50 12.11 -25.52
C ASP A 137 -24.47 11.70 -24.37
N GLY A 138 -23.99 10.93 -23.39
CA GLY A 138 -24.74 10.51 -22.18
C GLY A 138 -25.03 9.01 -22.10
N GLY A 139 -25.51 8.58 -20.93
CA GLY A 139 -25.80 7.17 -20.64
C GLY A 139 -26.33 6.94 -19.23
N VAL A 140 -26.57 5.66 -18.89
CA VAL A 140 -27.02 5.22 -17.55
C VAL A 140 -26.11 4.11 -17.01
N LEU A 141 -26.23 3.79 -15.71
CA LEU A 141 -25.41 2.75 -15.08
C LEU A 141 -25.48 1.38 -15.81
N GLY A 142 -26.64 1.06 -16.39
CA GLY A 142 -26.81 -0.16 -17.19
C GLY A 142 -25.94 -0.20 -18.45
N ASP A 143 -25.63 0.94 -19.07
CA ASP A 143 -24.72 1.02 -20.21
C ASP A 143 -23.28 0.71 -19.77
N LEU A 144 -22.89 1.15 -18.56
CA LEU A 144 -21.54 0.92 -18.02
C LEU A 144 -21.37 -0.54 -17.62
N ALA A 145 -22.37 -1.11 -16.94
CA ALA A 145 -22.40 -2.53 -16.64
C ALA A 145 -22.32 -3.37 -17.92
N SER A 146 -23.05 -3.00 -18.98
CA SER A 146 -23.00 -3.69 -20.27
C SER A 146 -21.61 -3.59 -20.92
N PHE A 147 -20.96 -2.42 -20.86
CA PHE A 147 -19.60 -2.23 -21.34
C PHE A 147 -18.61 -3.15 -20.64
N TYR A 148 -18.58 -3.14 -19.31
CA TYR A 148 -17.65 -3.96 -18.53
C TYR A 148 -18.00 -5.46 -18.55
N ALA A 149 -19.27 -5.83 -18.67
CA ALA A 149 -19.67 -7.22 -18.91
C ALA A 149 -19.18 -7.74 -20.28
N SER A 150 -19.09 -6.85 -21.28
CA SER A 150 -18.61 -7.21 -22.62
C SER A 150 -17.08 -7.26 -22.73
N THR A 151 -16.39 -6.34 -22.07
CA THR A 151 -14.92 -6.23 -22.15
C THR A 151 -14.22 -7.10 -21.11
N GLY A 152 -14.82 -7.27 -19.92
CA GLY A 152 -14.23 -8.00 -18.80
C GLY A 152 -12.97 -7.35 -18.23
N THR A 153 -12.69 -6.10 -18.56
CA THR A 153 -11.41 -5.44 -18.29
C THR A 153 -11.61 -4.03 -17.74
N ALA A 154 -11.06 -3.77 -16.55
CA ALA A 154 -10.91 -2.42 -16.00
C ALA A 154 -9.42 -2.02 -16.01
N VAL A 155 -9.12 -0.85 -16.57
CA VAL A 155 -7.75 -0.39 -16.79
C VAL A 155 -7.40 0.67 -15.73
N PRO A 156 -6.27 0.55 -15.01
CA PRO A 156 -5.79 1.60 -14.12
C PRO A 156 -5.50 2.90 -14.85
N TRP A 157 -5.82 4.02 -14.22
CA TRP A 157 -5.56 5.37 -14.71
C TRP A 157 -4.07 5.64 -14.95
N SER A 158 -3.20 4.96 -14.21
CA SER A 158 -1.74 5.07 -14.30
C SER A 158 -1.15 4.46 -15.58
N ASN A 159 -1.93 3.68 -16.34
CA ASN A 159 -1.47 3.10 -17.58
C ASN A 159 -1.22 4.17 -18.66
N ALA A 160 -0.34 3.85 -19.61
CA ALA A 160 -0.01 4.75 -20.70
C ALA A 160 -1.27 5.21 -21.46
N ASN A 161 -1.48 6.52 -21.56
CA ASN A 161 -2.66 7.16 -22.18
C ASN A 161 -4.01 6.77 -21.58
N ALA A 162 -4.06 6.20 -20.37
CA ALA A 162 -5.31 5.86 -19.68
C ALA A 162 -5.85 7.00 -18.80
N GLY A 163 -5.10 8.11 -18.67
CA GLY A 163 -5.56 9.32 -18.02
C GLY A 163 -6.55 10.11 -18.88
N TYR A 164 -7.59 10.65 -18.25
CA TYR A 164 -8.68 11.33 -18.96
C TYR A 164 -8.25 12.57 -19.73
N SER A 165 -8.59 12.59 -21.02
CA SER A 165 -8.30 13.65 -21.98
C SER A 165 -9.55 14.13 -22.73
N ASP A 166 -10.69 13.48 -22.50
CA ASP A 166 -11.91 13.66 -23.30
C ASP A 166 -12.77 14.86 -22.94
N GLY A 167 -12.36 15.65 -21.93
CA GLY A 167 -13.08 16.84 -21.49
C GLY A 167 -12.96 18.06 -22.41
N VAL A 168 -12.33 17.94 -23.58
CA VAL A 168 -12.04 19.05 -24.49
C VAL A 168 -13.12 19.26 -25.56
N GLN A 169 -13.25 20.49 -26.07
CA GLN A 169 -14.21 20.85 -27.12
C GLN A 169 -14.09 19.98 -28.37
N TRP A 170 -12.85 19.56 -28.71
CA TRP A 170 -12.60 18.70 -29.86
C TRP A 170 -13.42 17.40 -29.79
N CYS A 171 -13.58 16.80 -28.61
CA CYS A 171 -14.32 15.54 -28.46
C CYS A 171 -15.82 15.74 -28.73
N VAL A 172 -16.38 16.85 -28.23
CA VAL A 172 -17.79 17.22 -28.46
C VAL A 172 -18.06 17.45 -29.95
N ASP A 173 -17.19 18.23 -30.62
CA ASP A 173 -17.33 18.56 -32.05
C ASP A 173 -17.22 17.33 -32.94
N ASN A 174 -16.34 16.37 -32.57
CA ASN A 174 -16.09 15.17 -33.35
C ASN A 174 -16.94 13.96 -32.92
N GLY A 175 -17.63 14.04 -31.79
CA GLY A 175 -18.45 12.96 -31.24
C GLY A 175 -17.68 11.68 -30.95
N ARG A 176 -16.48 11.79 -30.36
CA ARG A 176 -15.61 10.66 -30.02
C ARG A 176 -14.51 11.04 -29.03
N SER A 177 -13.90 10.02 -28.42
CA SER A 177 -12.71 10.15 -27.58
C SER A 177 -11.49 10.73 -28.34
N PHE A 178 -10.70 11.53 -27.63
CA PHE A 178 -9.44 12.15 -28.02
C PHE A 178 -8.35 11.10 -28.14
N VAL A 179 -8.23 10.21 -27.16
CA VAL A 179 -7.26 9.11 -27.19
C VAL A 179 -7.88 7.92 -27.93
N PRO A 180 -7.30 7.49 -29.06
CA PRO A 180 -7.84 6.32 -29.75
C PRO A 180 -7.61 5.04 -28.94
N ALA A 181 -8.58 4.13 -28.95
CA ALA A 181 -8.55 2.89 -28.16
C ALA A 181 -7.24 2.08 -28.26
N TYR A 182 -6.63 2.00 -29.45
CA TYR A 182 -5.39 1.25 -29.66
C TYR A 182 -4.16 1.88 -28.98
N ALA A 183 -4.24 3.14 -28.56
CA ALA A 183 -3.14 3.85 -27.90
C ALA A 183 -3.18 3.70 -26.37
N ILE A 184 -4.27 3.17 -25.81
CA ILE A 184 -4.43 3.00 -24.36
C ILE A 184 -3.69 1.72 -23.94
N GLY A 185 -2.72 1.87 -23.04
CA GLY A 185 -2.06 0.75 -22.40
C GLY A 185 -3.05 -0.01 -21.52
N MET A 186 -3.22 -1.30 -21.78
CA MET A 186 -4.15 -2.14 -21.04
C MET A 186 -3.48 -2.97 -19.94
N ASP A 187 -2.16 -2.98 -19.83
CA ASP A 187 -1.47 -3.76 -18.81
C ASP A 187 -0.70 -2.88 -17.81
N PRO A 188 -0.83 -3.17 -16.50
CA PRO A 188 -1.71 -4.20 -15.92
C PRO A 188 -3.20 -3.81 -16.02
N HIS A 189 -4.09 -4.80 -15.85
CA HIS A 189 -5.54 -4.59 -15.76
C HIS A 189 -6.19 -5.48 -14.72
N TYR A 190 -7.38 -5.05 -14.29
CA TYR A 190 -8.29 -5.83 -13.46
C TYR A 190 -9.29 -6.58 -14.33
N ARG A 191 -9.53 -7.84 -13.98
CA ARG A 191 -10.50 -8.69 -14.69
C ARG A 191 -11.83 -8.64 -13.96
N ILE A 192 -12.89 -8.31 -14.69
CA ILE A 192 -14.25 -8.33 -14.16
C ILE A 192 -14.88 -9.66 -14.56
N ALA A 193 -15.18 -10.51 -13.57
CA ALA A 193 -15.82 -11.80 -13.79
C ALA A 193 -17.31 -11.66 -14.13
N SER A 194 -17.98 -10.73 -13.44
CA SER A 194 -19.38 -10.38 -13.68
C SER A 194 -19.67 -8.99 -13.14
N ILE A 195 -20.58 -8.26 -13.80
CA ILE A 195 -21.10 -6.98 -13.34
C ILE A 195 -22.56 -6.82 -13.78
N GLU A 196 -23.40 -6.31 -12.90
CA GLU A 196 -24.81 -6.02 -13.15
C GLU A 196 -25.23 -4.72 -12.45
N ALA A 197 -25.99 -3.88 -13.15
CA ALA A 197 -26.58 -2.68 -12.55
C ALA A 197 -27.86 -3.04 -11.78
N GLU A 198 -27.95 -2.65 -10.51
CA GLU A 198 -29.12 -2.84 -9.65
C GLU A 198 -29.77 -1.49 -9.34
N ARG A 199 -31.11 -1.45 -9.27
CA ARG A 199 -31.85 -0.27 -8.79
C ARG A 199 -32.05 -0.32 -7.28
N VAL A 200 -31.89 0.82 -6.63
CA VAL A 200 -32.37 1.03 -5.26
C VAL A 200 -33.84 1.40 -5.33
N VAL A 201 -34.71 0.64 -4.66
CA VAL A 201 -36.16 0.91 -4.70
C VAL A 201 -36.46 2.18 -3.89
N THR A 202 -36.68 3.29 -4.57
CA THR A 202 -36.97 4.59 -3.92
C THR A 202 -38.35 5.15 -4.25
N ARG A 203 -38.96 4.68 -5.34
CA ARG A 203 -40.28 5.12 -5.81
C ARG A 203 -41.40 4.25 -5.27
N HIS A 204 -42.56 4.85 -5.05
CA HIS A 204 -43.83 4.24 -4.62
C HIS A 204 -43.73 3.47 -3.30
N VAL A 205 -42.76 3.83 -2.46
CA VAL A 205 -42.53 3.24 -1.12
C VAL A 205 -42.64 4.24 0.02
N GLY A 206 -42.78 5.53 -0.31
CA GLY A 206 -42.74 6.63 0.66
C GLY A 206 -41.33 7.03 1.07
N ARG A 207 -41.17 8.30 1.44
CA ARG A 207 -39.87 8.95 1.67
C ARG A 207 -38.97 8.23 2.67
N GLU A 208 -39.48 7.87 3.84
CA GLU A 208 -38.64 7.24 4.88
C GLU A 208 -38.16 5.85 4.45
N GLN A 209 -38.97 5.09 3.70
CA GLN A 209 -38.55 3.81 3.17
C GLN A 209 -37.52 3.97 2.03
N ALA A 210 -37.67 4.99 1.18
CA ALA A 210 -36.69 5.32 0.16
C ALA A 210 -35.32 5.65 0.78
N ILE A 211 -35.31 6.49 1.82
CA ILE A 211 -34.11 6.80 2.60
C ILE A 211 -33.51 5.53 3.21
N ALA A 212 -34.32 4.70 3.86
CA ALA A 212 -33.87 3.44 4.45
C ALA A 212 -33.25 2.49 3.41
N ASN A 213 -33.82 2.42 2.20
CA ASN A 213 -33.31 1.58 1.12
C ASN A 213 -31.95 2.07 0.61
N ILE A 214 -31.74 3.38 0.49
CA ILE A 214 -30.43 3.95 0.11
C ILE A 214 -29.40 3.73 1.23
N LYS A 215 -29.76 4.01 2.49
CA LYS A 215 -28.89 3.74 3.66
C LYS A 215 -28.47 2.27 3.70
N ALA A 216 -29.39 1.35 3.44
CA ALA A 216 -29.09 -0.09 3.42
C ALA A 216 -28.02 -0.47 2.39
N VAL A 217 -27.89 0.24 1.27
CA VAL A 217 -26.81 0.02 0.29
C VAL A 217 -25.49 0.58 0.82
N LEU A 218 -25.49 1.84 1.28
CA LEU A 218 -24.29 2.52 1.79
C LEU A 218 -23.71 1.86 3.04
N ASP A 219 -24.56 1.37 3.96
CA ASP A 219 -24.17 0.65 5.18
C ASP A 219 -23.53 -0.72 4.91
N ARG A 220 -23.61 -1.21 3.66
CA ARG A 220 -22.93 -2.43 3.18
C ARG A 220 -21.67 -2.10 2.38
N ASP A 221 -21.13 -0.89 2.56
CA ASP A 221 -19.96 -0.38 1.86
C ASP A 221 -20.10 -0.37 0.34
N ARG A 222 -21.34 -0.20 -0.16
CA ARG A 222 -21.63 -0.07 -1.59
C ARG A 222 -22.01 1.37 -1.89
N ALA A 223 -21.23 2.03 -2.75
CA ALA A 223 -21.59 3.37 -3.22
C ALA A 223 -22.81 3.32 -4.15
N VAL A 224 -23.49 4.47 -4.26
CA VAL A 224 -24.74 4.59 -5.03
C VAL A 224 -24.53 5.60 -6.16
N TRP A 225 -24.76 5.15 -7.39
CA TRP A 225 -24.89 6.00 -8.56
C TRP A 225 -26.21 6.78 -8.49
N PHE A 226 -26.14 8.10 -8.50
CA PHE A 226 -27.30 8.98 -8.43
C PHE A 226 -27.35 9.88 -9.66
N ALA A 227 -28.43 9.79 -10.43
CA ALA A 227 -28.68 10.73 -11.53
C ALA A 227 -29.96 11.53 -11.29
N TYR A 228 -29.96 12.77 -11.78
CA TYR A 228 -31.10 13.67 -11.72
C TYR A 228 -31.26 14.41 -13.05
N TYR A 229 -32.51 14.73 -13.38
CA TYR A 229 -32.87 15.46 -14.60
C TYR A 229 -33.51 16.80 -14.25
N LEU A 230 -33.05 17.86 -14.92
CA LEU A 230 -33.59 19.21 -14.74
C LEU A 230 -34.32 19.66 -16.01
N PRO A 231 -35.47 20.36 -15.87
CA PRO A 231 -36.43 20.54 -16.94
C PRO A 231 -36.06 21.60 -17.97
N ASN A 232 -35.13 22.51 -17.68
CA ASN A 232 -34.75 23.63 -18.54
C ASN A 232 -33.49 24.34 -18.01
N ALA A 233 -33.00 25.31 -18.79
CA ALA A 233 -31.83 26.13 -18.47
C ALA A 233 -31.96 26.92 -17.16
N THR A 234 -33.18 27.33 -16.75
CA THR A 234 -33.34 28.08 -15.48
C THR A 234 -33.04 27.19 -14.28
N ALA A 235 -33.49 25.94 -14.31
CA ALA A 235 -33.17 24.96 -13.28
C ALA A 235 -31.66 24.65 -13.25
N TRP A 236 -31.01 24.51 -14.41
CA TRP A 236 -29.56 24.35 -14.50
C TRP A 236 -28.79 25.54 -13.96
N GLN A 237 -29.18 26.77 -14.30
CA GLN A 237 -28.57 27.98 -13.75
C GLN A 237 -28.70 28.08 -12.23
N ALA A 238 -29.81 27.61 -11.67
CA ALA A 238 -29.96 27.50 -10.22
C ALA A 238 -28.97 26.48 -9.62
N PHE A 239 -28.78 25.33 -10.27
CA PHE A 239 -27.79 24.34 -9.85
C PHE A 239 -26.36 24.85 -9.99
N TYR A 240 -26.00 25.51 -11.10
CA TYR A 240 -24.69 26.13 -11.28
C TYR A 240 -24.44 27.22 -10.24
N GLY A 241 -25.45 27.99 -9.87
CA GLY A 241 -25.36 28.94 -8.75
C GLY A 241 -25.08 28.25 -7.41
N PHE A 242 -25.77 27.15 -7.13
CA PHE A 242 -25.52 26.31 -5.93
C PHE A 242 -24.11 25.70 -5.93
N TRP A 243 -23.69 25.10 -7.04
CA TRP A 243 -22.35 24.54 -7.21
C TRP A 243 -21.28 25.64 -7.08
N GLY A 244 -21.57 26.78 -7.72
CA GLY A 244 -20.83 28.02 -7.84
C GLY A 244 -20.43 28.68 -6.54
N ALA A 245 -21.45 29.06 -5.78
CA ALA A 245 -21.32 29.91 -4.60
C ALA A 245 -21.38 29.13 -3.28
N GLY A 246 -21.78 27.85 -3.33
CA GLY A 246 -21.91 27.01 -2.15
C GLY A 246 -20.58 26.47 -1.61
N THR A 247 -20.66 25.84 -0.44
CA THR A 247 -19.53 25.12 0.17
C THR A 247 -19.86 23.65 0.39
N GLU A 248 -18.85 22.80 0.45
CA GLU A 248 -18.97 21.36 0.78
C GLU A 248 -19.69 21.11 2.10
N ASN A 249 -19.47 21.99 3.08
CA ASN A 249 -19.90 21.77 4.46
C ASN A 249 -21.08 22.64 4.91
N GLY A 250 -21.52 23.60 4.11
CA GLY A 250 -22.54 24.58 4.51
C GLY A 250 -23.80 24.59 3.65
N SER A 251 -23.77 24.05 2.42
CA SER A 251 -24.89 24.14 1.48
C SER A 251 -25.45 22.75 1.16
N VAL A 252 -26.77 22.59 1.33
CA VAL A 252 -27.50 21.37 0.97
C VAL A 252 -28.39 21.69 -0.23
N TRP A 253 -28.23 20.92 -1.31
CA TRP A 253 -29.04 21.07 -2.51
C TRP A 253 -30.39 20.36 -2.37
N ASN A 254 -31.44 21.00 -2.84
CA ASN A 254 -32.76 20.40 -2.99
C ASN A 254 -33.27 20.60 -4.43
N PRO A 255 -33.42 19.53 -5.23
CA PRO A 255 -33.98 19.58 -6.58
C PRO A 255 -35.50 19.73 -6.64
N ASP A 256 -36.26 19.47 -5.57
CA ASP A 256 -37.73 19.42 -5.57
C ASP A 256 -38.43 20.64 -6.20
N PRO A 257 -37.93 21.89 -6.10
CA PRO A 257 -38.54 23.02 -6.79
C PRO A 257 -38.56 22.94 -8.31
N TRP A 258 -37.74 22.05 -8.91
CA TRP A 258 -37.53 21.93 -10.35
C TRP A 258 -38.03 20.62 -10.95
N VAL A 259 -38.50 19.67 -10.12
CA VAL A 259 -39.05 18.40 -10.58
C VAL A 259 -40.57 18.51 -10.80
N ASN A 260 -41.22 17.46 -11.32
CA ASN A 260 -42.64 17.47 -11.69
C ASN A 260 -42.99 18.57 -12.72
N ALA A 261 -42.01 18.96 -13.54
CA ALA A 261 -42.12 19.98 -14.57
C ALA A 261 -41.94 19.36 -15.98
N PRO A 262 -42.50 19.97 -17.03
CA PRO A 262 -42.29 19.53 -18.41
C PRO A 262 -40.80 19.52 -18.78
N TYR A 263 -40.36 18.47 -19.48
CA TYR A 263 -38.98 18.36 -19.96
C TYR A 263 -38.80 19.12 -21.27
N ASP A 264 -38.22 20.33 -21.18
CA ASP A 264 -38.08 21.23 -22.32
C ASP A 264 -36.69 21.10 -22.96
N VAL A 265 -36.56 20.12 -23.87
CA VAL A 265 -35.30 19.83 -24.58
C VAL A 265 -34.77 21.08 -25.31
N GLU A 266 -35.66 21.84 -25.96
CA GLU A 266 -35.28 23.08 -26.67
C GLU A 266 -34.92 24.21 -25.69
N GLY A 267 -35.55 24.23 -24.52
CA GLY A 267 -35.26 25.14 -23.41
C GLY A 267 -34.06 24.75 -22.54
N GLY A 268 -33.25 23.77 -22.95
CA GLY A 268 -32.03 23.38 -22.25
C GLY A 268 -32.23 22.35 -21.14
N ALA A 269 -33.24 21.48 -21.25
CA ALA A 269 -33.35 20.33 -20.37
C ALA A 269 -32.12 19.41 -20.49
N GLY A 270 -31.80 18.70 -19.40
CA GLY A 270 -30.64 17.81 -19.38
C GLY A 270 -30.65 16.87 -18.19
N GLY A 271 -29.59 16.09 -18.05
CA GLY A 271 -29.35 15.21 -16.90
C GLY A 271 -27.90 15.24 -16.43
N HIS A 272 -27.68 14.90 -15.16
CA HIS A 272 -26.34 14.73 -14.60
C HIS A 272 -26.30 13.57 -13.62
N ALA A 273 -25.18 12.87 -13.56
CA ALA A 273 -24.95 11.74 -12.67
C ALA A 273 -23.75 12.00 -11.76
N VAL A 274 -23.88 11.64 -10.49
CA VAL A 274 -22.87 11.84 -9.44
C VAL A 274 -22.81 10.60 -8.55
N LEU A 275 -21.72 10.47 -7.81
CA LEU A 275 -21.51 9.34 -6.91
C LEU A 275 -21.95 9.69 -5.50
N CYS A 276 -22.93 8.99 -4.95
CA CYS A 276 -23.27 9.07 -3.53
C CYS A 276 -22.31 8.17 -2.73
N VAL A 277 -21.45 8.82 -1.94
CA VAL A 277 -20.38 8.18 -1.16
C VAL A 277 -20.72 8.09 0.32
N GLY A 278 -21.91 8.49 0.75
CA GLY A 278 -22.23 8.47 2.16
C GLY A 278 -23.42 9.32 2.54
N TYR A 279 -23.61 9.45 3.84
CA TYR A 279 -24.69 10.25 4.42
C TYR A 279 -24.38 10.68 5.84
N ASP A 280 -25.10 11.70 6.30
CA ASP A 280 -25.15 12.10 7.70
C ASP A 280 -26.55 12.61 8.03
N ASP A 281 -27.21 11.91 8.94
CA ASP A 281 -28.51 12.29 9.50
C ASP A 281 -28.47 12.41 11.03
N THR A 282 -27.27 12.61 11.61
CA THR A 282 -27.08 12.85 13.05
C THR A 282 -27.88 14.05 13.55
N ASP A 283 -28.06 15.08 12.72
CA ASP A 283 -29.08 16.11 12.89
C ASP A 283 -30.32 15.78 12.02
N PRO A 284 -31.44 15.32 12.61
CA PRO A 284 -32.64 14.96 11.85
C PRO A 284 -33.27 16.14 11.10
N ASN A 285 -32.97 17.39 11.46
CA ASN A 285 -33.49 18.58 10.77
C ASN A 285 -32.59 19.01 9.60
N ASN A 286 -31.42 18.41 9.46
CA ASN A 286 -30.44 18.73 8.44
C ASN A 286 -29.75 17.45 7.94
N ARG A 287 -30.57 16.48 7.52
CA ARG A 287 -30.11 15.19 7.01
C ARG A 287 -29.77 15.26 5.54
N TYR A 288 -28.60 14.73 5.16
CA TYR A 288 -28.10 14.82 3.78
C TYR A 288 -27.34 13.58 3.31
N TRP A 289 -27.39 13.38 2.00
CA TRP A 289 -26.50 12.52 1.24
C TRP A 289 -25.22 13.27 0.87
N VAL A 290 -24.08 12.58 0.85
CA VAL A 290 -22.79 13.11 0.44
C VAL A 290 -22.51 12.68 -1.00
N MET A 291 -22.45 13.65 -1.91
CA MET A 291 -22.27 13.42 -3.35
C MET A 291 -20.88 13.88 -3.81
N LEU A 292 -20.17 13.02 -4.53
CA LEU A 292 -18.93 13.31 -5.23
C LEU A 292 -19.21 13.60 -6.70
N ASN A 293 -18.93 14.82 -7.11
CA ASN A 293 -19.14 15.29 -8.47
C ASN A 293 -17.93 14.96 -9.37
N SER A 294 -18.07 15.20 -10.68
CA SER A 294 -17.02 15.03 -11.70
C SER A 294 -16.70 16.32 -12.44
N TRP A 295 -16.75 17.47 -11.74
CA TRP A 295 -16.45 18.81 -12.29
C TRP A 295 -15.19 19.44 -11.67
N GLY A 296 -14.31 18.62 -11.11
CA GLY A 296 -13.09 19.08 -10.46
C GLY A 296 -13.30 19.75 -9.10
N ALA A 297 -12.19 20.22 -8.52
CA ALA A 297 -12.19 21.02 -7.31
C ALA A 297 -12.29 22.52 -7.60
N ARG A 298 -12.84 23.27 -6.65
CA ARG A 298 -13.00 24.74 -6.75
C ARG A 298 -12.97 25.40 -5.36
N PRO A 299 -12.85 26.73 -5.28
CA PRO A 299 -13.06 27.45 -4.02
C PRO A 299 -14.42 27.09 -3.41
N GLY A 300 -14.42 26.71 -2.13
CA GLY A 300 -15.60 26.22 -1.40
C GLY A 300 -15.88 24.71 -1.56
N ARG A 301 -15.31 24.06 -2.59
CA ARG A 301 -15.41 22.62 -2.83
C ARG A 301 -14.06 21.97 -3.19
N PRO A 302 -13.09 21.95 -2.26
CA PRO A 302 -11.74 21.44 -2.51
C PRO A 302 -11.67 19.94 -2.79
N HIS A 303 -12.67 19.17 -2.38
CA HIS A 303 -12.79 17.72 -2.63
C HIS A 303 -13.80 17.40 -3.73
N GLY A 304 -14.40 18.40 -4.38
CA GLY A 304 -15.43 18.19 -5.40
C GLY A 304 -16.76 17.65 -4.85
N LEU A 305 -17.00 17.81 -3.55
CA LEU A 305 -18.20 17.28 -2.89
C LEU A 305 -19.35 18.30 -2.87
N PHE A 306 -20.57 17.79 -2.75
CA PHE A 306 -21.74 18.56 -2.35
C PHE A 306 -22.74 17.70 -1.60
N ARG A 307 -23.67 18.36 -0.90
CA ARG A 307 -24.70 17.69 -0.11
C ARG A 307 -26.03 17.75 -0.82
N VAL A 308 -26.80 16.67 -0.79
CA VAL A 308 -28.18 16.62 -1.28
C VAL A 308 -29.10 16.31 -0.11
N SER A 309 -30.22 17.02 -0.01
CA SER A 309 -31.23 16.77 1.03
C SER A 309 -31.66 15.30 1.01
N MET A 310 -31.87 14.68 2.17
CA MET A 310 -32.60 13.40 2.19
C MET A 310 -34.11 13.60 2.06
N ASP A 311 -34.60 14.78 2.42
CA ASP A 311 -36.01 15.17 2.35
C ASP A 311 -36.39 15.58 0.93
N LEU A 312 -36.44 14.59 0.04
CA LEU A 312 -36.78 14.74 -1.38
C LEU A 312 -38.17 14.17 -1.68
N ASP A 313 -38.77 14.64 -2.77
CA ASP A 313 -39.86 13.93 -3.44
C ASP A 313 -39.29 12.77 -4.28
N TYR A 314 -39.12 11.60 -3.66
CA TYR A 314 -38.60 10.41 -4.35
C TYR A 314 -39.53 9.89 -5.46
N ASP A 315 -40.81 10.28 -5.45
CA ASP A 315 -41.80 9.94 -6.48
C ASP A 315 -41.82 10.97 -7.62
N ALA A 316 -41.00 12.02 -7.52
CA ALA A 316 -40.92 13.09 -8.51
C ALA A 316 -40.67 12.56 -9.93
N THR A 317 -41.37 13.17 -10.88
CA THR A 317 -41.32 12.80 -12.29
C THR A 317 -40.66 13.87 -13.15
N VAL A 318 -40.13 13.45 -14.28
CA VAL A 318 -39.87 14.33 -15.42
C VAL A 318 -41.13 14.35 -16.28
N GLY A 319 -41.67 15.53 -16.60
CA GLY A 319 -42.89 15.67 -17.39
C GLY A 319 -42.71 15.28 -18.85
N LEU A 320 -42.67 13.97 -19.12
CA LEU A 320 -42.51 13.34 -20.44
C LEU A 320 -43.75 12.51 -20.78
N PHE A 321 -44.58 13.00 -21.69
CA PHE A 321 -45.67 12.24 -22.36
C PHE A 321 -46.60 11.43 -21.42
N ASP A 322 -46.99 11.99 -20.27
CA ASP A 322 -47.84 11.32 -19.25
C ASP A 322 -47.25 10.00 -18.68
N GLN A 323 -45.94 9.78 -18.80
CA GLN A 323 -45.26 8.59 -18.25
C GLN A 323 -44.77 8.84 -16.82
N ASP A 324 -44.76 7.78 -16.01
CA ASP A 324 -44.12 7.74 -14.68
C ASP A 324 -42.58 7.68 -14.83
N ALA A 325 -42.00 8.67 -15.50
CA ALA A 325 -40.57 8.80 -15.73
C ALA A 325 -39.91 9.49 -14.53
N ALA A 326 -39.03 8.78 -13.83
CA ALA A 326 -38.38 9.26 -12.63
C ALA A 326 -37.47 10.47 -12.91
N ALA A 327 -37.60 11.52 -12.09
CA ALA A 327 -36.69 12.66 -12.08
C ALA A 327 -35.33 12.33 -11.49
N MET A 328 -35.27 11.28 -10.65
CA MET A 328 -34.10 10.87 -9.90
C MET A 328 -33.94 9.35 -9.94
N LEU A 329 -32.77 8.88 -10.36
CA LEU A 329 -32.43 7.47 -10.49
C LEU A 329 -31.38 7.11 -9.44
N TRP A 330 -31.65 6.08 -8.65
CA TRP A 330 -30.78 5.58 -7.59
C TRP A 330 -30.38 4.16 -7.92
N MET A 331 -29.11 3.92 -8.21
CA MET A 331 -28.61 2.64 -8.69
C MET A 331 -27.26 2.28 -8.04
N THR A 332 -26.86 1.02 -8.10
CA THR A 332 -25.54 0.55 -7.67
C THR A 332 -25.13 -0.65 -8.53
N GLU A 333 -23.94 -1.20 -8.33
CA GLU A 333 -23.41 -2.31 -9.12
C GLU A 333 -23.22 -3.54 -8.26
N LYS A 334 -23.61 -4.69 -8.79
CA LYS A 334 -23.23 -6.00 -8.28
C LYS A 334 -22.09 -6.52 -9.15
N VAL A 335 -20.87 -6.32 -8.69
CA VAL A 335 -19.65 -6.71 -9.40
C VAL A 335 -18.90 -7.81 -8.64
N ALA A 336 -18.26 -8.71 -9.39
CA ALA A 336 -17.27 -9.63 -8.90
C ALA A 336 -16.02 -9.52 -9.78
N PHE A 337 -14.87 -9.25 -9.15
CA PHE A 337 -13.58 -9.26 -9.82
C PHE A 337 -13.03 -10.70 -9.88
N ALA A 338 -12.45 -11.07 -11.02
CA ALA A 338 -11.63 -12.26 -11.10
C ALA A 338 -10.25 -11.95 -10.50
N PRO A 339 -9.51 -12.96 -9.99
CA PRO A 339 -8.13 -12.79 -9.58
C PRO A 339 -7.35 -12.11 -10.71
N SER A 340 -6.96 -10.87 -10.46
CA SER A 340 -6.15 -10.04 -11.36
C SER A 340 -4.86 -9.68 -10.62
N ALA A 341 -3.83 -9.26 -11.36
CA ALA A 341 -2.61 -8.81 -10.72
C ALA A 341 -2.95 -7.64 -9.78
N LEU A 342 -2.44 -7.67 -8.55
CA LEU A 342 -2.53 -6.57 -7.58
C LEU A 342 -2.03 -5.24 -8.19
N PRO A 343 -2.46 -4.08 -7.66
CA PRO A 343 -2.19 -2.76 -8.22
C PRO A 343 -0.75 -2.53 -8.64
N THR A 344 -0.59 -1.80 -9.74
CA THR A 344 0.72 -1.45 -10.28
C THR A 344 1.49 -0.71 -9.21
N PRO A 345 2.61 -1.26 -8.72
CA PRO A 345 3.48 -0.51 -7.83
C PRO A 345 3.82 0.86 -8.47
N ARG A 346 3.83 1.94 -7.69
CA ARG A 346 4.18 3.27 -8.15
C ARG A 346 5.69 3.38 -8.27
N ALA A 347 6.19 3.73 -9.45
CA ALA A 347 7.63 3.87 -9.69
C ALA A 347 8.19 5.09 -8.94
N ILE A 348 9.30 4.89 -8.24
CA ILE A 348 10.15 5.95 -7.70
C ILE A 348 11.30 6.17 -8.67
N GLU A 349 11.12 7.11 -9.60
CA GLU A 349 12.10 7.38 -10.64
C GLU A 349 13.31 8.19 -10.15
N ALA A 350 13.16 8.97 -9.08
CA ALA A 350 14.20 9.85 -8.53
C ALA A 350 14.10 9.97 -7.00
N LEU A 351 15.26 10.12 -6.34
CA LEU A 351 15.39 10.42 -4.91
C LEU A 351 16.00 11.83 -4.74
N PRO A 352 15.72 12.52 -3.62
CA PRO A 352 14.90 12.08 -2.50
C PRO A 352 13.40 12.02 -2.82
N CYS A 353 12.67 11.11 -2.18
CA CYS A 353 11.23 10.93 -2.35
C CYS A 353 10.52 10.98 -1.00
N VAL A 354 9.35 11.62 -0.96
CA VAL A 354 8.45 11.57 0.22
C VAL A 354 7.17 10.86 -0.18
N ILE A 355 6.89 9.73 0.45
CA ILE A 355 5.66 8.95 0.27
C ILE A 355 4.64 9.47 1.27
N THR A 356 3.62 10.17 0.79
CA THR A 356 2.56 10.78 1.60
C THR A 356 1.20 10.09 1.47
N GLU A 357 1.11 9.04 0.65
CA GLU A 357 -0.12 8.30 0.41
C GLU A 357 0.12 6.79 0.64
N PRO A 358 -0.89 6.04 1.12
CA PRO A 358 -0.87 4.59 1.11
C PRO A 358 -0.61 4.00 -0.28
N GLY A 359 -0.10 2.78 -0.34
CA GLY A 359 0.06 2.03 -1.59
C GLY A 359 1.38 1.30 -1.73
N SER A 360 1.55 0.63 -2.88
CA SER A 360 2.78 -0.06 -3.24
C SER A 360 3.67 0.85 -4.09
N TYR A 361 4.96 0.89 -3.80
CA TYR A 361 5.98 1.69 -4.47
C TYR A 361 7.17 0.81 -4.80
N TYR A 362 7.91 1.13 -5.86
CA TYR A 362 9.14 0.43 -6.19
C TYR A 362 10.22 1.35 -6.74
N LEU A 363 11.48 1.07 -6.43
CA LEU A 363 12.59 1.73 -7.12
C LEU A 363 12.77 1.13 -8.51
N VAL A 364 13.06 1.98 -9.49
CA VAL A 364 13.30 1.56 -10.89
C VAL A 364 14.78 1.48 -11.27
N ARG A 365 15.67 1.99 -10.42
CA ARG A 365 17.11 2.06 -10.67
C ARG A 365 17.90 2.33 -9.39
N ASP A 366 19.17 1.97 -9.42
CA ASP A 366 20.13 2.37 -8.39
C ASP A 366 20.31 3.89 -8.35
N GLN A 367 20.55 4.43 -7.15
CA GLN A 367 20.88 5.83 -6.92
C GLN A 367 22.04 5.95 -5.95
N ALA A 368 23.21 6.29 -6.49
CA ALA A 368 24.45 6.35 -5.72
C ALA A 368 24.84 7.79 -5.35
N GLY A 369 25.46 7.96 -4.18
CA GLY A 369 26.03 9.23 -3.75
C GLY A 369 24.99 10.33 -3.56
N LEU A 370 23.82 9.99 -3.00
CA LEU A 370 22.75 10.94 -2.78
C LEU A 370 23.17 12.00 -1.75
N ALA A 371 23.25 13.26 -2.18
CA ALA A 371 23.54 14.41 -1.33
C ALA A 371 22.26 14.96 -0.69
N ALA A 372 21.57 14.14 0.10
CA ALA A 372 20.33 14.49 0.79
C ALA A 372 20.30 13.84 2.19
N PRO A 373 19.64 14.46 3.18
CA PRO A 373 19.53 13.89 4.51
C PRO A 373 18.71 12.59 4.53
N ARG A 374 17.79 12.41 3.57
CA ARG A 374 16.90 11.26 3.50
C ARG A 374 16.79 10.81 2.05
N ALA A 375 16.86 9.50 1.77
CA ALA A 375 16.53 8.98 0.45
C ALA A 375 15.02 8.83 0.27
N VAL A 376 14.37 7.98 1.08
CA VAL A 376 12.91 7.83 1.08
C VAL A 376 12.35 8.18 2.45
N GLU A 377 11.40 9.12 2.50
CA GLU A 377 10.67 9.47 3.71
C GLU A 377 9.20 9.00 3.58
N ILE A 378 8.79 8.05 4.40
CA ILE A 378 7.43 7.51 4.43
C ILE A 378 6.65 8.23 5.54
N ARG A 379 5.57 8.91 5.16
CA ARG A 379 4.69 9.69 6.05
C ARG A 379 3.24 9.18 6.10
N ALA A 380 2.93 8.13 5.35
CA ALA A 380 1.62 7.48 5.33
C ALA A 380 1.69 6.06 5.91
N SER A 381 0.59 5.62 6.52
CA SER A 381 0.35 4.21 6.85
C SER A 381 0.06 3.40 5.59
N ASP A 382 0.07 2.07 5.72
CA ASP A 382 -0.32 1.14 4.65
C ASP A 382 0.52 1.30 3.38
N VAL A 383 1.85 1.38 3.56
CA VAL A 383 2.84 1.55 2.49
C VAL A 383 3.67 0.28 2.34
N VAL A 384 3.83 -0.18 1.10
CA VAL A 384 4.82 -1.20 0.73
C VAL A 384 5.84 -0.56 -0.20
N LEU A 385 7.10 -0.49 0.23
CA LEU A 385 8.24 -0.05 -0.59
C LEU A 385 9.06 -1.27 -1.00
N ASN A 386 9.13 -1.55 -2.30
CA ASN A 386 9.97 -2.60 -2.86
C ASN A 386 11.22 -1.99 -3.53
N GLY A 387 12.40 -2.25 -2.99
CA GLY A 387 13.66 -1.79 -3.56
C GLY A 387 14.03 -2.46 -4.87
N SER A 388 13.42 -3.60 -5.21
CA SER A 388 13.66 -4.38 -6.43
C SER A 388 15.12 -4.78 -6.61
N GLY A 389 15.84 -4.97 -5.51
CA GLY A 389 17.27 -5.24 -5.45
C GLY A 389 18.16 -4.01 -5.72
N HIS A 390 17.58 -2.83 -5.92
CA HIS A 390 18.34 -1.63 -6.24
C HIS A 390 19.12 -1.08 -5.04
N THR A 391 20.24 -0.44 -5.35
CA THR A 391 21.13 0.19 -4.38
C THR A 391 20.87 1.67 -4.24
N VAL A 392 20.73 2.14 -3.00
CA VAL A 392 20.61 3.54 -2.64
C VAL A 392 21.71 3.90 -1.65
N SER A 393 22.68 4.71 -2.08
CA SER A 393 23.82 5.09 -1.25
C SER A 393 23.92 6.59 -1.00
N ALA A 394 24.38 6.96 0.20
CA ALA A 394 24.55 8.35 0.58
C ALA A 394 25.86 8.95 0.05
N ALA A 395 25.87 10.27 -0.16
CA ALA A 395 27.12 11.02 -0.26
C ALA A 395 27.74 11.19 1.14
N SER A 396 29.07 11.10 1.19
CA SER A 396 29.86 11.23 2.43
C SER A 396 29.46 12.46 3.24
N GLY A 397 29.08 12.26 4.51
CA GLY A 397 28.77 13.32 5.47
C GLY A 397 27.41 14.01 5.29
N THR A 398 26.51 13.46 4.47
CA THR A 398 25.19 14.08 4.19
C THR A 398 23.99 13.19 4.50
N GLY A 399 24.12 11.87 4.42
CA GLY A 399 22.99 10.94 4.53
C GLY A 399 22.67 10.55 5.96
N GLN A 400 21.53 11.03 6.48
CA GLN A 400 21.04 10.63 7.81
C GLN A 400 20.23 9.34 7.75
N TYR A 401 19.32 9.21 6.78
CA TYR A 401 18.42 8.06 6.66
C TYR A 401 18.31 7.55 5.22
N GLY A 402 18.57 6.27 4.99
CA GLY A 402 18.26 5.63 3.70
C GLY A 402 16.74 5.58 3.50
N VAL A 403 16.05 4.97 4.47
CA VAL A 403 14.59 5.00 4.58
C VAL A 403 14.20 5.50 5.97
N LEU A 404 13.32 6.50 6.04
CA LEU A 404 12.72 6.98 7.29
C LEU A 404 11.21 6.81 7.21
N ALA A 405 10.64 5.93 8.04
CA ALA A 405 9.20 5.87 8.29
C ALA A 405 8.88 6.62 9.57
N TYR A 406 8.28 7.80 9.43
CA TYR A 406 7.94 8.66 10.56
C TYR A 406 6.80 9.62 10.25
N ASN A 407 5.88 9.72 11.22
CA ASN A 407 4.90 10.80 11.29
C ASN A 407 4.63 11.12 12.76
N SER A 408 4.33 12.37 13.09
CA SER A 408 4.09 12.81 14.47
C SER A 408 2.89 12.12 15.13
N GLY A 409 1.94 11.63 14.33
CA GLY A 409 0.79 10.84 14.81
C GLY A 409 1.08 9.35 14.99
N GLY A 410 2.29 8.89 14.70
CA GLY A 410 2.61 7.48 14.48
C GLY A 410 2.23 7.02 13.07
N LEU A 411 2.71 5.85 12.69
CA LEU A 411 2.36 5.17 11.43
C LEU A 411 1.95 3.74 11.73
N SER A 412 1.24 3.11 10.80
CA SER A 412 0.90 1.69 10.88
C SER A 412 1.15 0.99 9.56
N ASN A 413 1.48 -0.30 9.62
CA ASN A 413 1.55 -1.17 8.45
C ASN A 413 2.47 -0.63 7.34
N VAL A 414 3.72 -0.30 7.69
CA VAL A 414 4.75 0.12 6.73
C VAL A 414 5.70 -1.04 6.47
N THR A 415 5.89 -1.41 5.20
CA THR A 415 6.76 -2.52 4.81
C THR A 415 7.82 -2.06 3.81
N VAL A 416 9.09 -2.42 4.03
CA VAL A 416 10.20 -2.22 3.10
C VAL A 416 10.77 -3.59 2.72
N THR A 417 10.95 -3.82 1.42
CA THR A 417 11.43 -5.11 0.88
C THR A 417 12.55 -4.93 -0.11
N ASP A 418 13.47 -5.91 -0.19
CA ASP A 418 14.43 -6.08 -1.28
C ASP A 418 15.23 -4.81 -1.65
N LEU A 419 15.68 -4.04 -0.66
CA LEU A 419 16.41 -2.79 -0.85
C LEU A 419 17.86 -2.89 -0.35
N VAL A 420 18.80 -2.37 -1.13
CA VAL A 420 20.21 -2.26 -0.72
C VAL A 420 20.51 -0.82 -0.29
N LEU A 421 20.99 -0.64 0.95
CA LEU A 421 21.28 0.66 1.55
C LEU A 421 22.73 0.75 2.01
N GLU A 422 23.46 1.76 1.56
CA GLU A 422 24.89 1.90 1.83
C GLU A 422 25.29 3.31 2.31
N GLY A 423 26.08 3.38 3.38
CA GLY A 423 26.76 4.61 3.81
C GLY A 423 25.88 5.67 4.48
N TRP A 424 24.70 5.30 4.96
CA TRP A 424 23.78 6.17 5.72
C TRP A 424 24.11 6.18 7.21
N ASP A 425 23.86 7.26 7.96
CA ASP A 425 23.96 7.19 9.43
C ASP A 425 23.03 6.11 9.99
N GLU A 426 21.78 6.12 9.54
CA GLU A 426 20.83 5.04 9.71
C GLU A 426 20.36 4.50 8.36
N GLY A 427 20.51 3.18 8.13
CA GLY A 427 20.03 2.56 6.90
C GLY A 427 18.51 2.70 6.77
N ALA A 428 17.77 1.96 7.59
CA ALA A 428 16.31 2.03 7.65
C ALA A 428 15.83 2.32 9.09
N ALA A 429 15.03 3.35 9.28
CA ALA A 429 14.54 3.78 10.58
C ALA A 429 13.01 3.85 10.62
N PHE A 430 12.40 3.08 11.53
CA PHE A 430 10.97 3.09 11.83
C PHE A 430 10.76 3.75 13.20
N TYR A 431 10.16 4.93 13.20
CA TYR A 431 9.94 5.72 14.40
C TYR A 431 8.45 5.81 14.73
N GLY A 432 8.02 5.12 15.78
CA GLY A 432 6.62 5.07 16.21
C GLY A 432 5.70 4.33 15.23
N VAL A 433 6.23 3.32 14.53
CA VAL A 433 5.47 2.49 13.57
C VAL A 433 4.85 1.27 14.28
N ASP A 434 3.55 1.03 14.07
CA ASP A 434 2.80 -0.11 14.58
C ASP A 434 2.48 -1.11 13.45
N GLY A 435 3.14 -2.27 13.46
CA GLY A 435 2.99 -3.29 12.42
C GLY A 435 3.77 -2.99 11.12
N GLY A 436 3.80 -3.98 10.23
CA GLY A 436 4.64 -3.96 9.02
C GLY A 436 6.02 -4.57 9.25
N GLY A 437 7.01 -4.22 8.42
CA GLY A 437 8.36 -4.76 8.59
C GLY A 437 9.40 -4.42 7.53
N ILE A 438 10.61 -4.94 7.71
CA ILE A 438 11.74 -4.80 6.80
C ILE A 438 12.21 -6.21 6.43
N THR A 439 12.10 -6.58 5.16
CA THR A 439 12.33 -7.97 4.71
C THR A 439 13.28 -8.03 3.52
N GLY A 440 14.27 -8.93 3.55
CA GLY A 440 15.14 -9.16 2.39
C GLY A 440 16.06 -7.99 2.02
N CYS A 441 16.25 -7.03 2.93
CA CYS A 441 17.09 -5.86 2.68
C CYS A 441 18.56 -6.15 3.00
N ARG A 442 19.47 -5.50 2.28
CA ARG A 442 20.92 -5.52 2.55
C ARG A 442 21.36 -4.13 3.00
N ILE A 443 21.92 -4.02 4.20
CA ILE A 443 22.29 -2.73 4.78
C ILE A 443 23.74 -2.78 5.24
N ALA A 444 24.57 -1.91 4.68
CA ALA A 444 26.00 -1.94 4.91
C ALA A 444 26.62 -0.58 5.22
N GLY A 445 27.60 -0.60 6.12
CA GLY A 445 28.45 0.55 6.42
C GLY A 445 27.70 1.74 7.04
N SER A 446 26.60 1.50 7.74
CA SER A 446 25.88 2.59 8.41
C SER A 446 26.65 3.13 9.61
N ALA A 447 26.78 4.45 9.73
CA ALA A 447 27.63 5.07 10.75
C ALA A 447 27.09 4.91 12.18
N PHE A 448 25.76 4.87 12.34
CA PHE A 448 25.10 4.67 13.62
C PHE A 448 24.39 3.30 13.70
N ALA A 449 23.36 3.06 12.89
CA ALA A 449 22.61 1.80 12.91
C ALA A 449 22.23 1.33 11.50
N GLY A 450 22.31 0.03 11.23
CA GLY A 450 21.78 -0.53 9.98
C GLY A 450 20.25 -0.38 9.96
N LEU A 451 19.60 -0.84 11.02
CA LEU A 451 18.15 -0.74 11.20
C LEU A 451 17.80 -0.21 12.59
N SER A 452 16.86 0.74 12.66
CA SER A 452 16.34 1.29 13.91
C SER A 452 14.83 1.08 14.06
N LEU A 453 14.42 0.48 15.17
CA LEU A 453 13.05 0.46 15.66
C LEU A 453 12.98 1.34 16.92
N ASP A 454 12.31 2.49 16.81
CA ASP A 454 12.43 3.54 17.82
C ASP A 454 11.09 4.24 18.10
N GLY A 455 11.05 5.03 19.16
CA GLY A 455 9.98 5.98 19.42
C GLY A 455 8.63 5.33 19.74
N GLY A 456 8.62 4.11 20.29
CA GLY A 456 7.40 3.35 20.55
C GLY A 456 6.96 2.47 19.38
N ALA A 457 7.87 2.15 18.45
CA ALA A 457 7.60 1.17 17.41
C ALA A 457 7.22 -0.19 18.04
N ARG A 458 6.25 -0.89 17.44
CA ARG A 458 5.79 -2.18 17.95
C ARG A 458 5.17 -3.06 16.88
N ASN A 459 5.07 -4.36 17.18
CA ASN A 459 4.44 -5.37 16.31
C ASN A 459 5.07 -5.47 14.90
N GLY A 460 6.25 -4.90 14.71
CA GLY A 460 6.97 -4.91 13.43
C GLY A 460 7.81 -6.18 13.27
N SER A 461 8.15 -6.51 12.02
CA SER A 461 9.01 -7.65 11.68
C SER A 461 10.29 -7.21 10.96
N VAL A 462 11.42 -7.86 11.26
CA VAL A 462 12.67 -7.72 10.53
C VAL A 462 13.11 -9.12 10.12
N ARG A 463 13.08 -9.43 8.82
CA ARG A 463 13.24 -10.81 8.37
C ARG A 463 14.15 -10.97 7.15
N GLY A 464 15.06 -11.93 7.20
CA GLY A 464 15.86 -12.28 6.02
C GLY A 464 16.79 -11.15 5.55
N CYS A 465 17.14 -10.21 6.42
CA CYS A 465 18.01 -9.08 6.08
C CYS A 465 19.49 -9.43 6.33
N GLU A 466 20.38 -8.86 5.52
CA GLU A 466 21.84 -8.91 5.68
C GLU A 466 22.34 -7.55 6.17
N LEU A 467 22.86 -7.48 7.39
CA LEU A 467 23.37 -6.26 8.02
C LEU A 467 24.88 -6.40 8.29
N THR A 468 25.69 -5.69 7.51
CA THR A 468 27.15 -5.90 7.49
C THR A 468 27.93 -4.62 7.79
N GLY A 469 28.84 -4.66 8.76
CA GLY A 469 29.78 -3.56 9.00
C GLY A 469 29.13 -2.26 9.49
N ASN A 470 27.96 -2.35 10.15
CA ASN A 470 27.23 -1.19 10.67
C ASN A 470 27.73 -0.80 12.07
N GLY A 471 27.50 0.45 12.51
CA GLY A 471 27.78 0.87 13.88
C GLY A 471 27.08 -0.04 14.89
N ILE A 472 25.76 -0.20 14.74
CA ILE A 472 24.91 -1.21 15.35
C ILE A 472 24.19 -1.92 14.21
N GLY A 473 24.08 -3.25 14.24
CA GLY A 473 23.28 -3.97 13.23
C GLY A 473 21.81 -3.57 13.32
N VAL A 474 21.14 -3.96 14.41
CA VAL A 474 19.75 -3.60 14.71
C VAL A 474 19.64 -2.90 16.07
N LEU A 475 19.09 -1.69 16.09
CA LEU A 475 18.75 -0.94 17.29
C LEU A 475 17.26 -1.06 17.59
N VAL A 476 16.91 -1.45 18.80
CA VAL A 476 15.53 -1.38 19.33
C VAL A 476 15.55 -0.51 20.58
N ARG A 477 14.90 0.65 20.51
CA ARG A 477 14.91 1.66 21.60
C ARG A 477 13.50 2.08 21.96
N ASN A 478 13.18 2.01 23.25
CA ASN A 478 11.85 2.34 23.79
C ASN A 478 10.70 1.72 22.97
N SER A 479 10.90 0.49 22.50
CA SER A 479 10.05 -0.21 21.52
C SER A 479 9.89 -1.67 21.95
N GLY A 480 8.92 -2.40 21.38
CA GLY A 480 8.66 -3.77 21.85
C GLY A 480 7.75 -4.58 20.95
N ASN A 481 7.60 -5.87 21.28
CA ASN A 481 6.80 -6.82 20.48
C ASN A 481 7.24 -6.93 19.00
N ALA A 482 8.50 -6.63 18.69
CA ALA A 482 9.04 -6.85 17.36
C ALA A 482 9.46 -8.31 17.16
N THR A 483 9.43 -8.79 15.92
CA THR A 483 9.97 -10.10 15.54
C THR A 483 11.21 -9.92 14.66
N LEU A 484 12.36 -10.43 15.09
CA LEU A 484 13.61 -10.44 14.34
C LEU A 484 13.92 -11.90 13.99
N GLU A 485 13.87 -12.26 12.71
CA GLU A 485 13.97 -13.65 12.27
C GLU A 485 14.81 -13.85 11.01
N ARG A 486 15.66 -14.89 10.96
CA ARG A 486 16.43 -15.24 9.75
C ARG A 486 17.33 -14.13 9.22
N ASN A 487 17.77 -13.21 10.08
CA ASN A 487 18.69 -12.15 9.70
C ASN A 487 20.14 -12.60 9.87
N GLU A 488 21.02 -12.08 9.01
CA GLU A 488 22.46 -12.22 9.13
C GLU A 488 23.06 -10.87 9.53
N ILE A 489 23.67 -10.81 10.72
CA ILE A 489 24.19 -9.58 11.30
C ILE A 489 25.66 -9.79 11.64
N THR A 490 26.53 -9.15 10.87
CA THR A 490 27.98 -9.44 10.92
C THR A 490 28.84 -8.17 10.97
N GLY A 491 29.95 -8.26 11.69
CA GLY A 491 30.98 -7.21 11.70
C GLY A 491 30.50 -5.85 12.23
N SER A 492 29.45 -5.81 13.04
CA SER A 492 28.96 -4.56 13.63
C SER A 492 29.95 -4.01 14.66
N VAL A 493 30.20 -2.71 14.63
CA VAL A 493 31.28 -2.07 15.42
C VAL A 493 30.98 -2.03 16.92
N THR A 494 29.74 -1.74 17.29
CA THR A 494 29.31 -1.59 18.69
C THR A 494 28.57 -2.82 19.19
N ALA A 495 27.59 -3.30 18.43
CA ALA A 495 26.84 -4.51 18.73
C ALA A 495 26.08 -5.00 17.49
N GLY A 496 25.85 -6.32 17.38
CA GLY A 496 24.92 -6.88 16.40
C GLY A 496 23.49 -6.38 16.65
N ILE A 497 22.97 -6.59 17.87
CA ILE A 497 21.67 -6.10 18.31
C ILE A 497 21.84 -5.24 19.58
N SER A 498 21.24 -4.06 19.61
CA SER A 498 21.21 -3.20 20.80
C SER A 498 19.77 -3.02 21.27
N LEU A 499 19.46 -3.44 22.51
CA LEU A 499 18.16 -3.32 23.13
C LEU A 499 18.21 -2.27 24.26
N TYR A 500 17.56 -1.14 24.07
CA TYR A 500 17.48 -0.07 25.05
C TYR A 500 16.06 0.09 25.60
N ALA A 501 15.84 -0.23 26.87
CA ALA A 501 14.51 -0.19 27.52
C ALA A 501 13.40 -0.83 26.66
N SER A 502 13.70 -2.00 26.08
CA SER A 502 12.87 -2.66 25.06
C SER A 502 12.67 -4.14 25.40
N GLY A 503 11.43 -4.61 25.35
CA GLY A 503 11.02 -5.93 25.82
C GLY A 503 9.87 -6.54 25.01
N GLY A 504 9.59 -7.81 25.26
CA GLY A 504 8.54 -8.56 24.55
C GLY A 504 8.88 -8.88 23.09
N ASN A 505 10.12 -8.67 22.66
CA ASN A 505 10.55 -8.99 21.30
C ASN A 505 10.80 -10.49 21.16
N ARG A 506 10.62 -11.00 19.94
CA ARG A 506 10.93 -12.36 19.54
C ARG A 506 12.12 -12.34 18.59
N ILE A 507 13.27 -12.84 19.02
CA ILE A 507 14.53 -12.81 18.27
C ILE A 507 14.98 -14.25 18.11
N VAL A 508 14.73 -14.83 16.93
CA VAL A 508 14.91 -16.28 16.70
C VAL A 508 15.46 -16.57 15.31
N ASP A 509 16.21 -17.66 15.15
CA ASP A 509 16.77 -18.11 13.88
C ASP A 509 17.62 -17.05 13.17
N ASN A 510 18.36 -16.22 13.91
CA ASN A 510 19.29 -15.23 13.34
C ASN A 510 20.75 -15.72 13.41
N ARG A 511 21.59 -15.29 12.47
CA ARG A 511 23.04 -15.51 12.47
C ARG A 511 23.75 -14.25 12.92
N LEU A 512 24.29 -14.27 14.14
CA LEU A 512 24.97 -13.13 14.76
C LEU A 512 26.47 -13.45 14.85
N VAL A 513 27.29 -12.70 14.13
CA VAL A 513 28.76 -12.86 14.13
C VAL A 513 29.42 -11.50 14.30
N ASN A 514 29.54 -11.07 15.54
CA ASN A 514 30.07 -9.76 15.94
C ASN A 514 30.91 -9.93 17.20
N ASP A 515 31.86 -9.02 17.45
CA ASP A 515 32.63 -9.01 18.71
C ASP A 515 31.70 -8.87 19.94
N VAL A 516 30.58 -8.16 19.75
CA VAL A 516 29.48 -8.09 20.71
C VAL A 516 28.17 -8.38 19.96
N ASN A 517 27.56 -9.53 20.18
CA ASN A 517 26.30 -9.87 19.50
C ASN A 517 25.08 -9.12 20.05
N VAL A 518 24.99 -8.97 21.37
CA VAL A 518 23.87 -8.26 22.02
C VAL A 518 24.39 -7.27 23.05
N ARG A 519 23.80 -6.08 23.06
CA ARG A 519 24.01 -5.08 24.10
C ARG A 519 22.69 -4.64 24.70
N PHE A 520 22.59 -4.72 26.02
CA PHE A 520 21.44 -4.21 26.76
C PHE A 520 21.73 -2.82 27.35
N GLY A 521 20.73 -1.94 27.36
CA GLY A 521 20.83 -0.59 27.94
C GLY A 521 19.50 -0.11 28.54
N GLY A 522 19.57 0.85 29.45
CA GLY A 522 18.38 1.34 30.17
C GLY A 522 17.79 0.26 31.09
N ALA A 523 16.47 0.13 31.11
CA ALA A 523 15.79 -0.96 31.83
C ALA A 523 15.95 -2.28 31.05
N ILE A 524 16.43 -3.32 31.73
CA ILE A 524 16.56 -4.65 31.14
C ILE A 524 15.21 -5.36 31.24
N LEU A 525 14.60 -5.65 30.08
CA LEU A 525 13.29 -6.25 29.97
C LEU A 525 13.41 -7.65 29.33
N PRO A 526 12.50 -8.58 29.64
CA PRO A 526 12.54 -9.93 29.08
C PRO A 526 12.21 -9.93 27.58
N ASN A 527 12.91 -10.78 26.84
CA ASN A 527 12.68 -11.06 25.41
C ASN A 527 12.71 -12.57 25.17
N ALA A 528 12.07 -13.02 24.09
CA ALA A 528 12.10 -14.41 23.66
C ALA A 528 13.23 -14.61 22.64
N TRP A 529 14.25 -15.38 23.03
CA TRP A 529 15.43 -15.68 22.20
C TRP A 529 15.34 -17.01 21.45
N ASN A 530 14.26 -17.76 21.66
CA ASN A 530 14.00 -18.99 20.92
C ASN A 530 12.50 -19.19 20.67
N GLY A 531 12.19 -19.95 19.62
CA GLY A 531 10.86 -20.50 19.35
C GLY A 531 10.63 -21.85 19.98
N SER A 532 9.44 -22.39 19.70
CA SER A 532 9.26 -23.82 19.74
C SER A 532 10.18 -24.46 18.71
N GLU A 533 10.83 -25.53 19.09
CA GLU A 533 11.62 -26.35 18.19
C GLU A 533 10.76 -26.88 17.04
N GLY A 534 11.24 -26.73 15.81
CA GLY A 534 10.53 -27.14 14.60
C GLY A 534 11.45 -27.78 13.55
N PRO A 535 10.92 -28.63 12.66
CA PRO A 535 11.70 -29.20 11.56
C PRO A 535 11.95 -28.16 10.46
N GLY A 536 13.10 -28.22 9.80
CA GLY A 536 13.43 -27.42 8.62
C GLY A 536 14.77 -26.69 8.72
N PRO A 537 15.32 -26.22 7.58
CA PRO A 537 16.63 -25.58 7.56
C PRO A 537 16.64 -24.26 8.35
N ASN A 538 17.54 -24.17 9.33
CA ASN A 538 17.81 -22.94 10.06
C ASN A 538 18.82 -22.05 9.28
N VAL A 539 19.07 -20.83 9.79
CA VAL A 539 19.94 -19.83 9.15
C VAL A 539 21.40 -20.27 8.98
N VAL A 540 21.86 -21.30 9.70
CA VAL A 540 23.20 -21.90 9.56
C VAL A 540 23.18 -23.29 8.93
N GLY A 541 22.07 -23.68 8.30
CA GLY A 541 21.96 -24.92 7.52
C GLY A 541 21.65 -26.19 8.33
N GLY A 542 21.37 -26.07 9.63
CA GLY A 542 20.95 -27.19 10.48
C GLY A 542 19.51 -27.64 10.25
N PRO A 543 19.14 -28.85 10.72
CA PRO A 543 17.90 -29.54 10.33
C PRO A 543 16.66 -29.06 11.09
N ARG A 544 16.85 -28.24 12.12
CA ARG A 544 15.80 -27.78 13.04
C ARG A 544 15.94 -26.29 13.32
N THR A 545 14.80 -25.62 13.48
CA THR A 545 14.70 -24.21 13.87
C THR A 545 14.38 -24.09 15.35
N GLY A 546 14.91 -23.06 16.02
CA GLY A 546 14.76 -22.90 17.47
C GLY A 546 15.22 -21.53 17.95
N GLY A 547 16.50 -21.42 18.34
CA GLY A 547 17.14 -20.20 18.81
C GLY A 547 17.98 -19.52 17.73
N ASN A 548 19.07 -18.86 18.11
CA ASN A 548 19.95 -18.10 17.22
C ASN A 548 21.36 -18.68 17.20
N TYR A 549 22.13 -18.35 16.16
CA TYR A 549 23.56 -18.63 16.10
C TYR A 549 24.36 -17.46 16.66
N TRP A 550 25.24 -17.74 17.61
CA TRP A 550 26.01 -16.81 18.41
C TRP A 550 27.51 -16.95 18.15
N GLY A 551 27.96 -16.54 16.98
CA GLY A 551 29.37 -16.61 16.58
C GLY A 551 30.16 -15.34 16.88
N ALA A 552 31.47 -15.40 16.64
CA ALA A 552 32.39 -14.27 16.64
C ALA A 552 33.35 -14.37 15.44
N PRO A 553 33.90 -13.25 14.92
CA PRO A 553 34.80 -13.27 13.77
C PRO A 553 36.03 -14.19 13.91
N GLY A 554 36.48 -14.45 15.14
CA GLY A 554 37.59 -15.37 15.45
C GLY A 554 37.16 -16.79 15.83
N LEU A 555 35.93 -17.19 15.54
CA LEU A 555 35.36 -18.50 15.92
C LEU A 555 35.39 -18.77 17.44
N THR A 556 35.23 -17.72 18.24
CA THR A 556 35.24 -17.80 19.71
C THR A 556 33.87 -17.53 20.33
N GLY A 557 32.82 -17.39 19.51
CA GLY A 557 31.46 -17.19 19.99
C GLY A 557 30.92 -18.42 20.71
N TRP A 558 29.77 -18.27 21.37
CA TRP A 558 29.09 -19.37 22.05
C TRP A 558 28.83 -20.54 21.09
N SER A 559 28.18 -20.27 19.97
CA SER A 559 27.87 -21.28 18.95
C SER A 559 29.11 -21.78 18.21
N ASP A 560 30.23 -21.06 18.30
CA ASP A 560 31.49 -21.50 17.73
C ASP A 560 32.26 -22.44 18.66
N THR A 561 31.94 -22.51 19.95
CA THR A 561 32.74 -23.23 20.96
C THR A 561 31.95 -24.30 21.72
N HIS A 562 30.61 -24.25 21.68
CA HIS A 562 29.75 -25.19 22.37
C HIS A 562 29.28 -26.31 21.42
N TRP A 563 29.33 -27.54 21.94
CA TRP A 563 29.09 -28.76 21.18
C TRP A 563 27.60 -29.14 21.10
N ASP A 564 27.28 -29.91 20.07
CA ASP A 564 25.99 -30.56 19.81
C ASP A 564 26.22 -32.08 19.79
N GLU A 565 26.28 -32.66 21.00
CA GLU A 565 26.56 -34.07 21.27
C GLU A 565 25.46 -34.96 20.67
N ASN A 566 24.22 -34.49 20.74
CA ASN A 566 23.05 -35.25 20.31
C ASN A 566 22.75 -35.10 18.79
N ARG A 567 23.40 -34.14 18.12
CA ARG A 567 23.33 -33.81 16.68
C ARG A 567 21.94 -33.39 16.22
N ASP A 568 21.19 -32.67 17.04
CA ASP A 568 19.87 -32.15 16.70
C ASP A 568 19.91 -30.75 16.07
N GLY A 569 21.08 -30.12 16.00
CA GLY A 569 21.31 -28.80 15.43
C GLY A 569 21.37 -27.67 16.46
N PHE A 570 21.35 -27.98 17.76
CA PHE A 570 21.46 -27.02 18.85
C PHE A 570 22.65 -27.33 19.76
N THR A 571 23.18 -26.32 20.45
CA THR A 571 24.13 -26.57 21.54
C THR A 571 23.39 -27.23 22.72
N ASP A 572 23.97 -28.23 23.38
CA ASP A 572 23.33 -28.96 24.49
C ASP A 572 23.12 -28.16 25.80
N GLY A 573 23.50 -26.87 25.81
CA GLY A 573 23.32 -25.94 26.92
C GLY A 573 22.59 -24.65 26.50
N PRO A 574 21.77 -24.05 27.39
CA PRO A 574 21.17 -22.76 27.11
C PRO A 574 22.21 -21.64 27.20
N TYR A 575 22.07 -20.62 26.36
CA TYR A 575 22.89 -19.41 26.42
C TYR A 575 22.14 -18.32 27.21
N ASP A 576 22.60 -18.02 28.43
CA ASP A 576 22.08 -16.91 29.23
C ASP A 576 22.83 -15.61 28.88
N LEU A 577 22.14 -14.70 28.19
CA LEU A 577 22.76 -13.50 27.61
C LEU A 577 23.08 -12.42 28.65
N PHE A 578 22.46 -12.47 29.84
CA PHE A 578 22.60 -11.41 30.85
C PHE A 578 22.82 -11.94 32.28
N GLY A 579 22.59 -13.24 32.53
CA GLY A 579 22.71 -13.84 33.85
C GLY A 579 21.50 -13.59 34.76
N ASP A 580 20.38 -13.09 34.22
CA ASP A 580 19.15 -12.78 34.95
C ASP A 580 18.06 -13.86 34.81
N GLY A 581 18.27 -14.85 33.94
CA GLY A 581 17.27 -15.86 33.58
C GLY A 581 16.08 -15.34 32.77
N GLY A 582 15.99 -14.02 32.51
CA GLY A 582 14.95 -13.36 31.73
C GLY A 582 15.29 -13.19 30.25
N ASN A 583 16.57 -13.28 29.90
CA ASN A 583 17.08 -13.22 28.53
C ASN A 583 17.97 -14.43 28.23
N VAL A 584 17.32 -15.57 27.97
CA VAL A 584 17.99 -16.86 27.74
C VAL A 584 17.55 -17.45 26.40
N ASP A 585 18.52 -17.79 25.55
CA ASP A 585 18.32 -18.65 24.39
C ASP A 585 18.43 -20.11 24.82
N ARG A 586 17.33 -20.85 24.78
CA ARG A 586 17.28 -22.25 25.20
C ARG A 586 17.58 -23.25 24.08
N LEU A 587 17.66 -22.78 22.84
CA LEU A 587 17.93 -23.61 21.67
C LEU A 587 19.00 -22.93 20.80
N PRO A 588 20.19 -22.57 21.35
CA PRO A 588 21.20 -21.86 20.57
C PRO A 588 21.62 -22.74 19.39
N LEU A 589 21.64 -22.18 18.19
CA LEU A 589 22.03 -22.91 16.99
C LEU A 589 23.53 -23.17 17.01
N VAL A 590 23.95 -24.32 16.51
CA VAL A 590 25.37 -24.62 16.22
C VAL A 590 25.55 -24.78 14.70
N TYR A 591 26.78 -24.70 14.21
CA TYR A 591 27.06 -25.07 12.83
C TYR A 591 26.81 -26.57 12.66
N TYR A 592 25.76 -26.93 11.93
CA TYR A 592 25.34 -28.32 11.83
C TYR A 592 26.21 -29.10 10.85
N VAL A 593 26.79 -30.18 11.34
CA VAL A 593 27.59 -31.10 10.55
C VAL A 593 26.69 -32.24 10.08
N SER A 594 26.19 -32.15 8.84
CA SER A 594 25.03 -32.93 8.34
C SER A 594 25.29 -34.41 7.99
N SER A 595 26.50 -34.88 8.20
CA SER A 595 26.81 -36.30 8.05
C SER A 595 27.96 -36.67 8.95
N ALA A 596 27.90 -37.86 9.55
CA ALA A 596 29.12 -38.51 9.98
C ALA A 596 30.11 -38.47 8.79
N PRO A 597 31.35 -38.02 9.00
CA PRO A 597 32.32 -37.86 7.93
C PRO A 597 32.38 -39.15 7.06
N PRO A 598 32.41 -39.06 5.71
CA PRO A 598 32.64 -40.22 4.88
C PRO A 598 33.92 -40.97 5.27
N VAL A 599 34.04 -42.21 4.81
CA VAL A 599 35.27 -42.97 5.00
C VAL A 599 36.36 -42.30 4.16
N ILE A 600 37.39 -41.77 4.82
CA ILE A 600 38.55 -41.17 4.16
C ILE A 600 39.24 -42.23 3.29
N PRO A 601 39.65 -41.94 2.04
CA PRO A 601 40.30 -42.91 1.17
C PRO A 601 41.51 -43.57 1.84
N GLY A 602 41.44 -44.88 2.08
CA GLY A 602 42.48 -45.62 2.82
C GLY A 602 42.13 -45.93 4.28
N GLY A 603 41.06 -45.35 4.82
CA GLY A 603 40.47 -45.69 6.11
C GLY A 603 39.64 -46.97 6.09
N THR A 604 39.41 -47.54 7.28
CA THR A 604 38.63 -48.77 7.50
C THR A 604 37.23 -48.52 8.06
N GLY A 605 36.96 -47.30 8.52
CA GLY A 605 35.68 -46.85 9.04
C GLY A 605 35.51 -45.34 8.88
N ARG A 606 34.45 -44.81 9.47
CA ARG A 606 34.19 -43.36 9.44
C ARG A 606 35.03 -42.67 10.51
N PRO A 607 35.52 -41.45 10.25
CA PRO A 607 36.21 -40.69 11.27
C PRO A 607 35.33 -40.48 12.51
N ALA A 608 35.94 -40.51 13.68
CA ALA A 608 35.25 -40.37 14.96
C ALA A 608 36.01 -39.44 15.91
N ASP A 609 35.20 -38.70 16.68
CA ASP A 609 35.60 -37.97 17.88
C ASP A 609 35.43 -38.95 19.07
N LEU A 610 36.52 -39.35 19.74
CA LEU A 610 36.48 -40.34 20.82
C LEU A 610 36.39 -39.70 22.21
N ASP A 611 36.78 -38.44 22.36
CA ASP A 611 36.82 -37.75 23.65
C ASP A 611 35.75 -36.66 23.83
N GLY A 612 35.01 -36.34 22.76
CA GLY A 612 33.88 -35.43 22.75
C GLY A 612 34.26 -33.95 22.71
N ASP A 613 35.51 -33.62 22.35
CA ASP A 613 35.98 -32.23 22.23
C ASP A 613 35.58 -31.55 20.91
N GLY A 614 34.96 -32.32 20.00
CA GLY A 614 34.43 -31.91 18.71
C GLY A 614 35.39 -32.10 17.54
N TRP A 615 36.55 -32.73 17.76
CA TRP A 615 37.62 -32.92 16.79
C TRP A 615 37.76 -34.42 16.54
N CYS A 616 37.94 -34.84 15.29
CA CYS A 616 38.01 -36.27 14.97
C CYS A 616 39.46 -36.76 15.04
N GLU A 617 39.86 -37.41 16.12
CA GLU A 617 41.18 -38.00 16.30
C GLU A 617 41.32 -39.41 15.73
N ASP A 618 40.22 -40.18 15.61
CA ASP A 618 40.16 -41.45 14.87
C ASP A 618 39.84 -41.18 13.40
N VAL A 619 40.83 -40.66 12.65
CA VAL A 619 40.70 -40.28 11.23
C VAL A 619 40.43 -41.50 10.34
N ASN A 620 40.99 -42.67 10.64
CA ASN A 620 40.85 -43.87 9.80
C ASN A 620 39.63 -44.74 10.19
N GLY A 621 38.95 -44.42 11.28
CA GLY A 621 37.73 -45.05 11.76
C GLY A 621 37.94 -46.48 12.28
N ASN A 622 39.10 -46.79 12.87
CA ASN A 622 39.40 -48.10 13.43
C ASN A 622 38.98 -48.24 14.91
N GLY A 623 38.44 -47.18 15.51
CA GLY A 623 38.01 -47.09 16.90
C GLY A 623 39.12 -46.76 17.88
N ARG A 624 40.25 -46.21 17.41
CA ARG A 624 41.39 -45.77 18.22
C ARG A 624 42.03 -44.55 17.57
N ALA A 625 42.50 -43.62 18.40
CA ALA A 625 43.38 -42.55 17.97
C ALA A 625 44.83 -43.06 18.04
N ASP A 626 45.47 -43.31 16.90
CA ASP A 626 46.85 -43.78 16.83
C ASP A 626 47.62 -43.23 15.61
N PHE A 627 48.88 -43.65 15.46
CA PHE A 627 49.76 -43.11 14.41
C PHE A 627 49.25 -43.38 12.97
N ALA A 628 48.38 -44.37 12.77
CA ALA A 628 47.75 -44.60 11.47
C ALA A 628 46.80 -43.46 11.08
N ASP A 629 46.19 -42.78 12.06
CA ASP A 629 45.34 -41.60 11.84
C ASP A 629 46.13 -40.41 11.32
N VAL A 630 47.27 -40.09 11.95
CA VAL A 630 48.16 -39.03 11.46
C VAL A 630 48.66 -39.31 10.05
N THR A 631 48.99 -40.57 9.76
CA THR A 631 49.51 -40.97 8.45
C THR A 631 48.43 -40.79 7.38
N LEU A 632 47.20 -41.20 7.65
CA LEU A 632 46.07 -41.03 6.74
C LEU A 632 45.70 -39.55 6.58
N PHE A 633 45.65 -38.81 7.69
CA PHE A 633 45.36 -37.38 7.71
C PHE A 633 46.33 -36.58 6.84
N PHE A 634 47.63 -36.83 6.99
CA PHE A 634 48.68 -36.19 6.20
C PHE A 634 48.64 -36.59 4.72
N GLY A 635 48.33 -37.86 4.42
CA GLY A 635 48.25 -38.37 3.06
C GLY A 635 47.04 -37.85 2.29
N GLU A 636 45.93 -37.63 2.97
CA GLU A 636 44.64 -37.27 2.39
C GLU A 636 44.20 -35.84 2.76
N THR A 637 45.09 -34.97 3.25
CA THR A 637 44.73 -33.61 3.70
C THR A 637 43.96 -32.82 2.64
N ASP A 638 44.41 -32.88 1.37
CA ASP A 638 43.73 -32.21 0.26
C ASP A 638 42.34 -32.79 -0.01
N TRP A 639 42.19 -34.12 0.14
CA TRP A 639 40.91 -34.79 -0.05
C TRP A 639 39.95 -34.44 1.09
N ILE A 640 40.42 -34.49 2.34
CA ILE A 640 39.67 -34.12 3.54
C ILE A 640 39.22 -32.66 3.42
N ALA A 641 40.10 -31.74 3.03
CA ALA A 641 39.76 -30.33 2.86
C ALA A 641 38.66 -30.07 1.82
N ALA A 642 38.53 -30.95 0.83
CA ALA A 642 37.54 -30.82 -0.24
C ALA A 642 36.24 -31.61 -0.01
N ASN A 643 36.24 -32.62 0.88
CA ASN A 643 35.13 -33.59 1.01
C ASN A 643 34.61 -33.76 2.44
N GLU A 644 35.33 -33.25 3.44
CA GLU A 644 34.98 -33.38 4.85
C GLU A 644 34.65 -32.02 5.48
N PRO A 645 33.88 -32.01 6.59
CA PRO A 645 33.69 -30.80 7.37
C PRO A 645 35.02 -30.33 7.97
N LEU A 646 35.59 -29.25 7.42
CA LEU A 646 36.91 -28.71 7.80
C LEU A 646 37.08 -28.59 9.32
N ARG A 647 36.03 -28.16 10.02
CA ARG A 647 36.05 -27.94 11.47
C ARG A 647 36.34 -29.19 12.30
N LEU A 648 35.99 -30.39 11.82
CA LEU A 648 36.30 -31.65 12.53
C LEU A 648 37.80 -31.98 12.51
N PHE A 649 38.55 -31.31 11.64
CA PHE A 649 39.92 -31.66 11.26
C PHE A 649 40.89 -30.46 11.33
N ASP A 650 40.37 -29.24 11.53
CA ASP A 650 41.12 -27.99 11.68
C ASP A 650 41.55 -27.83 13.14
N TYR A 651 42.54 -28.64 13.52
CA TYR A 651 43.02 -28.72 14.90
C TYR A 651 43.70 -27.41 15.38
N ASN A 652 43.90 -26.41 14.52
CA ASN A 652 44.45 -25.12 14.96
C ASN A 652 43.43 -23.97 14.87
N GLY A 653 42.23 -24.24 14.34
CA GLY A 653 41.11 -23.31 14.25
C GLY A 653 41.34 -22.13 13.30
N ASN A 654 42.22 -22.25 12.31
CA ASN A 654 42.53 -21.16 11.37
C ASN A 654 41.62 -21.12 10.12
N GLY A 655 40.65 -22.03 10.04
CA GLY A 655 39.68 -22.16 8.96
C GLY A 655 40.18 -22.90 7.72
N ARG A 656 41.32 -23.59 7.79
CA ARG A 656 41.89 -24.39 6.68
C ARG A 656 42.66 -25.59 7.23
N LEU A 657 42.78 -26.66 6.43
CA LEU A 657 43.66 -27.79 6.78
C LEU A 657 45.06 -27.54 6.23
N ASP A 658 46.05 -27.53 7.11
CA ASP A 658 47.46 -27.43 6.76
C ASP A 658 48.36 -28.33 7.62
N PHE A 659 49.68 -28.23 7.42
CA PHE A 659 50.63 -29.10 8.12
C PHE A 659 50.60 -28.92 9.65
N GLN A 660 50.14 -27.76 10.14
CA GLN A 660 50.02 -27.51 11.57
C GLN A 660 48.94 -28.38 12.21
N ASP A 661 47.87 -28.69 11.48
CA ASP A 661 46.81 -29.61 11.89
C ASP A 661 47.33 -31.04 12.05
N THR A 662 48.19 -31.48 11.12
CA THR A 662 48.85 -32.79 11.21
C THR A 662 49.74 -32.88 12.46
N ILE A 663 50.48 -31.81 12.78
CA ILE A 663 51.33 -31.76 13.98
C ILE A 663 50.49 -31.83 15.25
N LEU A 664 49.36 -31.13 15.27
CA LEU A 664 48.48 -31.11 16.44
C LEU A 664 47.82 -32.46 16.65
N LEU A 665 47.29 -33.08 15.60
CA LEU A 665 46.81 -34.47 15.66
C LEU A 665 47.90 -35.40 16.18
N PHE A 666 49.14 -35.31 15.68
CA PHE A 666 50.26 -36.12 16.18
C PHE A 666 50.56 -35.93 17.67
N ASN A 667 50.33 -34.74 18.22
CA ASN A 667 50.56 -34.49 19.65
C ASN A 667 49.37 -34.93 20.54
N LEU A 668 48.22 -35.22 19.95
CA LEU A 668 47.01 -35.67 20.66
C LEU A 668 47.00 -37.18 20.93
N ILE A 669 47.81 -37.97 20.21
CA ILE A 669 47.84 -39.45 20.26
C ILE A 669 49.03 -40.08 21.00
#